data_AF-K9XTE3-F1
#
_entry.id   AF-K9XTE3-F1
#
_cell.length_a   1.000
_cell.length_b   1.000
_cell.length_c   1.000
_cell.angle_alpha   90.00
_cell.angle_beta   90.00
_cell.angle_gamma   90.00
#
_symmetry.space_group_name_H-M   'P 1'
#
loop_
_entity.id
_entity.type
_entity.pdbx_description
1 polymer ?
#
loop_
_entity_poly.entity_id
_entity_poly.type
_entity_poly.pdbx_seq_one_letter_code
_entity_poly.pdbx_strand_id
1 'polypeptide(L)'
;MKIFGLFQLNLKVFIIKFLLLLSCCWLIIGLGNLEHNLAWAETKTLLTLEILQSRIEQPIQKEGIDTIDLSNFIIDLSNKNPEFNQQFYQQLQTKLIRSNKPIVLDFSQTLIKGKFEAKDLGISTRLAEGALSSLLNPLEQETIKEYSQLSLQPGEQIPTVNIIRSGLKFQQTEFTDQVDFNNSFCLQKIIATEAKFRQESNWINSIFVREIDFSNTRFQKEANFSYSNFGSKVKFVGGQFLAQANFNNSYFQNKLDFQSASFEQLLDFNNSNFEGLVNLSKSDFKQRVIFIKSRFQESLLMINSIFEGMVDFRDTFFKKPIDLQDSIILEQINLSNAVFAPQTKINVAGLGFDSDVAKIIGETGIIGKIINVPILEGNEIILRNLIRNFRRLEQIPDANQLEYQREKLRLKQLGSQIIAVSWQTIFSLSWLGKILAWLGLSLVLLLGNYGTNFSLVFAVGLIAIAFFSLLFWFVDRYRRRVPKPIVPNRYETICIVSSYWALTLFGIIGIFQATDRPWLTLACLAIILLPIPALLLIRLYSQGRYHNLLDLTYFVEDGSMRQFRLMLGRLPIIPRFPFFRDRYEPILWERKWNWLNYYDLSLNNLLKFGFNDIRLRDRDLPGIVATLVWYQWALGVLYIILLLWTLSRTIPGLNLLIYF
;
A
#
# COMPACT_ATOMS: atom_id res chain seq x y z
N MET A 1 28.48 4.41 24.29
CA MET A 1 28.75 5.86 24.11
C MET A 1 30.11 6.15 23.43
N LYS A 2 30.50 5.37 22.41
CA LYS A 2 31.73 5.60 21.60
C LYS A 2 31.51 5.38 20.08
N ILE A 3 30.26 5.21 19.63
CA ILE A 3 29.89 5.04 18.21
C ILE A 3 29.34 6.34 17.60
N PHE A 4 28.91 7.30 18.42
CA PHE A 4 28.41 8.61 17.97
C PHE A 4 29.52 9.60 17.54
N GLY A 5 30.77 9.37 17.94
CA GLY A 5 31.91 10.22 17.60
C GLY A 5 32.44 10.02 16.16
N LEU A 6 32.33 8.80 15.62
CA LEU A 6 32.77 8.50 14.25
C LEU A 6 31.77 8.98 13.19
N PHE A 7 30.48 9.07 13.52
CA PHE A 7 29.45 9.59 12.61
C PHE A 7 29.51 11.12 12.48
N GLN A 8 29.81 11.83 13.58
CA GLN A 8 29.97 13.29 13.58
C GLN A 8 31.24 13.74 12.84
N LEU A 9 32.34 12.97 12.92
CA LEU A 9 33.57 13.29 12.19
C LEU A 9 33.39 13.09 10.67
N ASN A 10 32.70 12.03 10.25
CA ASN A 10 32.40 11.79 8.83
C ASN A 10 31.36 12.75 8.27
N LEU A 11 30.38 13.21 9.05
CA LEU A 11 29.41 14.20 8.59
C LEU A 11 30.07 15.58 8.42
N LYS A 12 30.97 15.99 9.33
CA LYS A 12 31.73 17.24 9.15
C LYS A 12 32.73 17.16 8.00
N VAL A 13 33.43 16.04 7.81
CA VAL A 13 34.32 15.85 6.65
C VAL A 13 33.54 15.74 5.35
N PHE A 14 32.35 15.14 5.35
CA PHE A 14 31.46 15.09 4.19
C PHE A 14 30.88 16.46 3.88
N ILE A 15 30.42 17.23 4.87
CA ILE A 15 29.92 18.60 4.69
C ILE A 15 31.05 19.54 4.24
N ILE A 16 32.27 19.39 4.77
CA ILE A 16 33.43 20.18 4.33
C ILE A 16 33.88 19.76 2.92
N LYS A 17 33.89 18.46 2.59
CA LYS A 17 34.16 17.99 1.22
C LYS A 17 33.05 18.35 0.25
N PHE A 18 31.79 18.40 0.69
CA PHE A 18 30.62 18.78 -0.11
C PHE A 18 30.55 20.30 -0.30
N LEU A 19 30.91 21.09 0.71
CA LEU A 19 31.10 22.54 0.60
C LEU A 19 32.35 22.90 -0.19
N LEU A 20 33.44 22.14 -0.10
CA LEU A 20 34.60 22.27 -1.00
C LEU A 20 34.28 21.80 -2.42
N LEU A 21 33.41 20.80 -2.60
CA LEU A 21 32.90 20.43 -3.92
C LEU A 21 31.97 21.51 -4.46
N LEU A 22 31.12 22.12 -3.64
CA LEU A 22 30.25 23.24 -4.00
C LEU A 22 31.04 24.53 -4.25
N SER A 23 32.13 24.77 -3.51
CA SER A 23 33.02 25.92 -3.73
C SER A 23 33.96 25.70 -4.91
N CYS A 24 34.43 24.47 -5.15
CA CYS A 24 35.13 24.11 -6.38
C CYS A 24 34.17 24.10 -7.57
N CYS A 25 32.91 23.69 -7.42
CA CYS A 25 31.89 23.85 -8.45
C CYS A 25 31.56 25.32 -8.66
N TRP A 26 31.54 26.19 -7.63
CA TRP A 26 31.36 27.64 -7.82
C TRP A 26 32.61 28.34 -8.37
N LEU A 27 33.83 27.85 -8.11
CA LEU A 27 35.07 28.36 -8.70
C LEU A 27 35.31 27.82 -10.13
N ILE A 28 34.77 26.65 -10.47
CA ILE A 28 34.82 26.06 -11.82
C ILE A 28 33.62 26.52 -12.68
N ILE A 29 32.51 26.94 -12.08
CA ILE A 29 31.34 27.53 -12.77
C ILE A 29 31.39 29.07 -12.79
N GLY A 30 32.19 29.70 -11.91
CA GLY A 30 32.28 31.16 -11.75
C GLY A 30 33.45 31.87 -12.43
N LEU A 31 34.46 31.15 -12.96
CA LEU A 31 35.63 31.74 -13.63
C LEU A 31 36.00 31.05 -14.95
N GLY A 32 35.02 30.42 -15.62
CA GLY A 32 35.22 29.73 -16.89
C GLY A 32 34.17 30.03 -17.97
N ASN A 33 33.43 31.15 -17.86
CA ASN A 33 32.43 31.57 -18.86
C ASN A 33 32.61 33.02 -19.33
N LEU A 34 33.86 33.41 -19.58
CA LEU A 34 34.17 34.30 -20.70
C LEU A 34 35.07 33.50 -21.64
N GLU A 35 34.68 33.45 -22.91
CA GLU A 35 35.43 32.84 -24.03
C GLU A 35 35.36 31.31 -24.16
N HIS A 36 34.18 30.78 -24.46
CA HIS A 36 34.02 29.74 -25.49
C HIS A 36 32.58 29.67 -25.98
N ASN A 37 32.20 30.65 -26.81
CA ASN A 37 30.99 30.62 -27.64
C ASN A 37 31.32 31.10 -29.06
N LEU A 38 32.46 30.62 -29.59
CA LEU A 38 32.84 30.79 -30.99
C LEU A 38 33.31 29.42 -31.49
N ALA A 39 32.71 28.99 -32.61
CA ALA A 39 32.73 27.65 -33.21
C ALA A 39 31.77 26.67 -32.50
N TRP A 40 30.53 26.40 -32.96
CA TRP A 40 29.95 26.45 -34.30
C TRP A 40 28.51 26.99 -34.18
N ALA A 41 28.32 28.28 -34.43
CA ALA A 41 26.98 28.76 -34.76
C ALA A 41 26.76 28.38 -36.22
N GLU A 42 26.07 27.26 -36.48
CA GLU A 42 25.35 27.16 -37.74
C GLU A 42 24.41 28.36 -37.78
N THR A 43 24.73 29.32 -38.65
CA THR A 43 23.87 30.47 -38.92
C THR A 43 22.60 29.93 -39.54
N LYS A 44 21.60 29.62 -38.71
CA LYS A 44 20.26 29.25 -39.17
C LYS A 44 19.79 30.30 -40.15
N THR A 45 19.39 29.87 -41.34
CA THR A 45 18.92 30.78 -42.39
C THR A 45 17.49 31.21 -42.09
N LEU A 46 17.11 32.43 -42.48
CA LEU A 46 15.73 32.88 -42.38
C LEU A 46 14.89 32.16 -43.44
N LEU A 47 13.74 31.61 -43.06
CA LEU A 47 12.79 31.04 -44.02
C LEU A 47 12.08 32.18 -44.77
N THR A 48 12.32 32.30 -46.07
CA THR A 48 11.59 33.23 -46.95
C THR A 48 10.40 32.55 -47.61
N LEU A 49 9.49 33.32 -48.21
CA LEU A 49 8.33 32.76 -48.94
C LEU A 49 8.76 31.91 -50.13
N GLU A 50 9.81 32.30 -50.84
CA GLU A 50 10.31 31.54 -52.00
C GLU A 50 10.85 30.17 -51.57
N ILE A 51 11.57 30.12 -50.45
CA ILE A 51 12.08 28.86 -49.90
C ILE A 51 10.91 27.99 -49.43
N LEU A 52 9.94 28.56 -48.71
CA LEU A 52 8.75 27.84 -48.26
C LEU A 52 7.99 27.22 -49.45
N GLN A 53 7.73 27.99 -50.50
CA GLN A 53 7.07 27.51 -51.72
C GLN A 53 7.84 26.35 -52.35
N SER A 54 9.15 26.48 -52.50
CA SER A 54 10.02 25.42 -53.03
C SER A 54 9.92 24.12 -52.21
N ARG A 55 9.96 24.21 -50.87
CA ARG A 55 9.82 23.04 -49.97
C ARG A 55 8.43 22.39 -50.05
N ILE A 56 7.38 23.18 -50.28
CA ILE A 56 6.00 22.70 -50.43
C ILE A 56 5.80 21.98 -51.79
N GLU A 57 6.43 22.48 -52.84
CA GLU A 57 6.34 21.90 -54.19
C GLU A 57 7.13 20.60 -54.32
N GLN A 58 8.28 20.50 -53.63
CA GLN A 58 9.17 19.34 -53.68
C GLN A 58 9.36 18.70 -52.29
N PRO A 59 8.32 18.03 -51.73
CA PRO A 59 8.46 17.31 -50.48
C PRO A 59 9.44 16.14 -50.63
N ILE A 60 10.20 15.86 -49.56
CA ILE A 60 11.12 14.73 -49.50
C ILE A 60 10.42 13.49 -48.97
N GLN A 61 10.82 12.32 -49.45
CA GLN A 61 10.33 11.04 -48.94
C GLN A 61 11.19 10.59 -47.75
N LYS A 62 10.61 10.59 -46.54
CA LYS A 62 11.23 10.04 -45.32
C LYS A 62 10.32 8.93 -44.81
N GLU A 63 10.86 7.73 -44.63
CA GLU A 63 10.11 6.54 -44.17
C GLU A 63 8.86 6.22 -45.04
N GLY A 64 8.89 6.56 -46.32
CA GLY A 64 7.78 6.34 -47.27
C GLY A 64 6.62 7.33 -47.14
N ILE A 65 6.80 8.43 -46.40
CA ILE A 65 5.82 9.50 -46.21
C ILE A 65 6.38 10.81 -46.75
N ASP A 66 5.55 11.56 -47.49
CA ASP A 66 5.89 12.90 -47.96
C ASP A 66 6.14 13.82 -46.76
N THR A 67 7.30 14.46 -46.74
CA THR A 67 7.74 15.35 -45.67
C THR A 67 8.12 16.71 -46.26
N ILE A 68 7.49 17.77 -45.77
CA ILE A 68 7.90 19.15 -46.05
C ILE A 68 8.98 19.49 -45.02
N ASP A 69 10.23 19.52 -45.50
CA ASP A 69 11.39 19.78 -44.67
C ASP A 69 11.57 21.29 -44.44
N LEU A 70 11.34 21.72 -43.20
CA LEU A 70 11.49 23.08 -42.69
C LEU A 70 12.50 23.10 -41.52
N SER A 71 13.42 22.14 -41.51
CA SER A 71 14.46 22.01 -40.50
C SER A 71 15.58 23.04 -40.67
N ASN A 72 16.27 23.37 -39.57
CA ASN A 72 17.44 24.28 -39.54
C ASN A 72 17.16 25.75 -39.95
N PHE A 73 15.91 26.20 -39.91
CA PHE A 73 15.54 27.58 -40.24
C PHE A 73 15.30 28.45 -39.00
N ILE A 74 15.29 29.77 -39.21
CA ILE A 74 14.57 30.74 -38.39
C ILE A 74 13.23 31.01 -39.09
N ILE A 75 12.13 30.72 -38.42
CA ILE A 75 10.77 31.03 -38.90
C ILE A 75 10.25 32.18 -38.04
N ASP A 76 10.11 33.37 -38.61
CA ASP A 76 9.64 34.55 -37.88
C ASP A 76 8.14 34.79 -38.14
N LEU A 77 7.31 34.24 -37.26
CA LEU A 77 5.86 34.43 -37.22
C LEU A 77 5.45 35.61 -36.32
N SER A 78 6.40 36.46 -35.91
CA SER A 78 6.06 37.64 -35.13
C SER A 78 5.29 38.66 -35.97
N ASN A 79 4.55 39.56 -35.31
CA ASN A 79 3.77 40.62 -35.96
C ASN A 79 4.63 41.64 -36.73
N LYS A 80 5.96 41.47 -36.80
CA LYS A 80 6.85 42.31 -37.59
C LYS A 80 6.64 42.12 -39.10
N ASN A 81 6.20 40.94 -39.53
CA ASN A 81 5.87 40.66 -40.92
C ASN A 81 4.55 39.86 -41.00
N PRO A 82 3.39 40.56 -40.89
CA PRO A 82 2.09 39.90 -40.88
C PRO A 82 1.77 39.19 -42.21
N GLU A 83 2.30 39.70 -43.33
CA GLU A 83 2.14 39.09 -44.64
C GLU A 83 2.83 37.73 -44.72
N PHE A 84 4.07 37.61 -44.27
CA PHE A 84 4.77 36.33 -44.20
C PHE A 84 4.03 35.33 -43.31
N ASN A 85 3.58 35.75 -42.12
CA ASN A 85 2.85 34.89 -41.20
C ASN A 85 1.56 34.33 -41.85
N GLN A 86 0.74 35.20 -42.43
CA GLN A 86 -0.49 34.78 -43.11
C GLN A 86 -0.21 33.83 -44.29
N GLN A 87 0.79 34.16 -45.12
CA GLN A 87 1.18 33.32 -46.27
C GLN A 87 1.77 31.98 -45.83
N PHE A 88 2.52 31.95 -44.73
CA PHE A 88 3.10 30.73 -44.18
C PHE A 88 2.02 29.69 -43.86
N TYR A 89 1.01 30.09 -43.09
CA TYR A 89 -0.10 29.21 -42.74
C TYR A 89 -0.96 28.86 -43.96
N GLN A 90 -1.31 29.85 -44.80
CA GLN A 90 -2.17 29.64 -45.96
C GLN A 90 -1.58 28.63 -46.97
N GLN A 91 -0.28 28.73 -47.26
CA GLN A 91 0.37 27.83 -48.22
C GLN A 91 0.48 26.39 -47.67
N LEU A 92 0.86 26.24 -46.40
CA LEU A 92 0.92 24.93 -45.74
C LEU A 92 -0.47 24.30 -45.67
N GLN A 93 -1.46 25.02 -45.16
CA GLN A 93 -2.84 24.54 -45.05
C GLN A 93 -3.39 24.11 -46.42
N THR A 94 -3.14 24.90 -47.49
CA THR A 94 -3.58 24.56 -48.85
C THR A 94 -2.97 23.24 -49.33
N LYS A 95 -1.66 23.03 -49.10
CA LYS A 95 -0.98 21.78 -49.46
C LYS A 95 -1.52 20.58 -48.67
N LEU A 96 -1.73 20.77 -47.36
CA LEU A 96 -2.24 19.73 -46.47
C LEU A 96 -3.67 19.32 -46.83
N ILE A 97 -4.55 20.27 -47.15
CA ILE A 97 -5.94 20.01 -47.55
C ILE A 97 -5.99 19.23 -48.87
N ARG A 98 -5.18 19.62 -49.87
CA ARG A 98 -5.18 19.00 -51.20
C ARG A 98 -4.58 17.59 -51.23
N SER A 99 -3.83 17.20 -50.22
CA SER A 99 -3.21 15.87 -50.17
C SER A 99 -4.19 14.79 -49.71
N ASN A 100 -4.24 13.68 -50.44
CA ASN A 100 -4.99 12.48 -50.05
C ASN A 100 -4.19 11.57 -49.09
N LYS A 101 -2.88 11.80 -48.96
CA LYS A 101 -1.98 11.07 -48.04
C LYS A 101 -1.52 12.00 -46.91
N PRO A 102 -1.24 11.47 -45.71
CA PRO A 102 -0.68 12.26 -44.63
C PRO A 102 0.69 12.81 -45.03
N ILE A 103 0.91 14.09 -44.74
CA ILE A 103 2.20 14.79 -44.94
C ILE A 103 2.78 15.08 -43.56
N VAL A 104 4.11 14.98 -43.43
CA VAL A 104 4.82 15.40 -42.22
C VAL A 104 5.41 16.79 -42.43
N LEU A 105 5.22 17.69 -41.46
CA LEU A 105 5.95 18.95 -41.38
C LEU A 105 7.14 18.77 -40.43
N ASP A 106 8.35 18.94 -40.94
CA ASP A 106 9.59 18.74 -40.19
C ASP A 106 10.23 20.07 -39.83
N PHE A 107 10.06 20.53 -38.60
CA PHE A 107 10.64 21.75 -38.03
C PHE A 107 11.88 21.45 -37.17
N SER A 108 12.55 20.33 -37.38
CA SER A 108 13.66 19.92 -36.52
C SER A 108 14.78 20.96 -36.51
N GLN A 109 15.36 21.23 -35.33
CA GLN A 109 16.43 22.20 -35.13
C GLN A 109 16.07 23.64 -35.55
N THR A 110 14.78 23.96 -35.69
CA THR A 110 14.30 25.29 -36.10
C THR A 110 14.15 26.24 -34.91
N LEU A 111 14.34 27.54 -35.14
CA LEU A 111 13.96 28.60 -34.20
C LEU A 111 12.67 29.27 -34.69
N ILE A 112 11.57 29.11 -33.96
CA ILE A 112 10.27 29.70 -34.27
C ILE A 112 10.05 30.91 -33.39
N LYS A 113 9.93 32.08 -34.01
CA LYS A 113 9.64 33.36 -33.35
C LYS A 113 8.17 33.74 -33.55
N GLY A 114 7.60 34.43 -32.57
CA GLY A 114 6.16 34.74 -32.57
C GLY A 114 5.30 33.53 -32.19
N LYS A 115 3.99 33.76 -32.07
CA LYS A 115 3.04 32.73 -31.66
C LYS A 115 2.91 31.65 -32.73
N PHE A 116 2.92 30.39 -32.31
CA PHE A 116 2.65 29.26 -33.19
C PHE A 116 1.21 28.79 -33.01
N GLU A 117 0.36 29.07 -33.99
CA GLU A 117 -1.08 28.80 -34.00
C GLU A 117 -1.36 27.52 -34.81
N ALA A 118 -1.50 26.38 -34.13
CA ALA A 118 -1.70 25.11 -34.81
C ALA A 118 -3.07 25.00 -35.52
N LYS A 119 -4.07 25.76 -35.03
CA LYS A 119 -5.40 25.84 -35.65
C LYS A 119 -5.34 26.30 -37.11
N ASP A 120 -4.37 27.15 -37.45
CA ASP A 120 -4.22 27.74 -38.79
C ASP A 120 -3.57 26.75 -39.78
N LEU A 121 -3.08 25.60 -39.31
CA LEU A 121 -2.66 24.46 -40.14
C LEU A 121 -3.79 23.47 -40.43
N GLY A 122 -4.89 23.55 -39.67
CA GLY A 122 -5.95 22.54 -39.66
C GLY A 122 -7.23 22.94 -40.39
N ILE A 123 -8.24 22.08 -40.33
CA ILE A 123 -9.59 22.32 -40.84
C ILE A 123 -10.56 22.43 -39.67
N SER A 124 -11.21 23.57 -39.50
CA SER A 124 -12.22 23.73 -38.45
C SER A 124 -13.50 22.96 -38.80
N THR A 125 -14.00 22.13 -37.90
CA THR A 125 -15.22 21.34 -38.09
C THR A 125 -15.92 21.04 -36.76
N ARG A 126 -17.23 20.79 -36.79
CA ARG A 126 -18.00 20.34 -35.62
C ARG A 126 -17.95 18.82 -35.54
N LEU A 127 -17.70 18.28 -34.34
CA LEU A 127 -17.69 16.83 -34.09
C LEU A 127 -19.11 16.22 -34.02
N ALA A 128 -20.02 16.62 -34.92
CA ALA A 128 -21.37 16.06 -35.03
C ALA A 128 -21.44 15.08 -36.20
N GLU A 129 -22.28 14.05 -36.07
CA GLU A 129 -22.59 13.13 -37.16
C GLU A 129 -23.21 13.92 -38.34
N GLY A 130 -22.60 13.81 -39.52
CA GLY A 130 -23.00 14.57 -40.72
C GLY A 130 -22.46 16.00 -40.83
N ALA A 131 -21.75 16.52 -39.81
CA ALA A 131 -21.14 17.87 -39.84
C ALA A 131 -19.63 17.87 -40.13
N LEU A 132 -19.02 16.69 -40.30
CA LEU A 132 -17.61 16.56 -40.66
C LEU A 132 -17.36 17.15 -42.06
N SER A 133 -16.24 17.85 -42.19
CA SER A 133 -15.85 18.46 -43.46
C SER A 133 -15.69 17.43 -44.58
N SER A 134 -16.25 17.72 -45.77
CA SER A 134 -16.07 16.92 -46.98
C SER A 134 -14.63 16.89 -47.49
N LEU A 135 -13.76 17.75 -46.95
CA LEU A 135 -12.32 17.79 -47.24
C LEU A 135 -11.54 16.64 -46.57
N LEU A 136 -12.16 15.92 -45.64
CA LEU A 136 -11.55 14.77 -44.95
C LEU A 136 -11.79 13.50 -45.75
N ASN A 137 -10.77 12.64 -45.86
CA ASN A 137 -10.93 11.35 -46.52
C ASN A 137 -11.77 10.37 -45.66
N PRO A 138 -12.33 9.30 -46.24
CA PRO A 138 -13.22 8.39 -45.50
C PRO A 138 -12.58 7.76 -44.25
N LEU A 139 -11.29 7.42 -44.30
CA LEU A 139 -10.55 6.83 -43.18
C LEU A 139 -10.36 7.83 -42.03
N GLU A 140 -10.08 9.09 -42.36
CA GLU A 140 -9.97 10.18 -41.38
C GLU A 140 -11.33 10.42 -40.72
N GLN A 141 -12.43 10.44 -41.49
CA GLN A 141 -13.77 10.59 -40.94
C GLN A 141 -14.15 9.44 -40.00
N GLU A 142 -13.82 8.21 -40.37
CA GLU A 142 -14.05 7.03 -39.52
C GLU A 142 -13.26 7.11 -38.21
N THR A 143 -11.97 7.47 -38.29
CA THR A 143 -11.12 7.67 -37.11
C THR A 143 -11.68 8.76 -36.19
N ILE A 144 -12.16 9.88 -36.75
CA ILE A 144 -12.74 10.98 -35.98
C ILE A 144 -14.03 10.52 -35.29
N LYS A 145 -14.88 9.74 -35.97
CA LYS A 145 -16.12 9.20 -35.39
C LYS A 145 -15.83 8.25 -34.23
N GLU A 146 -14.86 7.36 -34.37
CA GLU A 146 -14.47 6.41 -33.32
C GLU A 146 -14.02 7.16 -32.05
N TYR A 147 -13.10 8.11 -32.21
CA TYR A 147 -12.56 8.86 -31.07
C TYR A 147 -13.53 9.88 -30.49
N SER A 148 -14.40 10.50 -31.31
CA SER A 148 -15.41 11.42 -30.81
C SER A 148 -16.42 10.70 -29.91
N GLN A 149 -16.86 9.50 -30.29
CA GLN A 149 -17.74 8.66 -29.47
C GLN A 149 -17.11 8.23 -28.14
N LEU A 150 -15.80 7.98 -28.13
CA LEU A 150 -15.06 7.65 -26.90
C LEU A 150 -14.85 8.87 -25.98
N SER A 151 -14.81 10.07 -26.55
CA SER A 151 -14.48 11.30 -25.84
C SER A 151 -15.68 12.11 -25.31
N LEU A 152 -16.86 11.99 -25.94
CA LEU A 152 -18.03 12.80 -25.62
C LEU A 152 -18.92 12.12 -24.57
N GLN A 153 -19.22 12.81 -23.47
CA GLN A 153 -20.19 12.32 -22.48
C GLN A 153 -21.64 12.61 -22.93
N PRO A 154 -22.63 11.78 -22.54
CA PRO A 154 -24.04 12.03 -22.87
C PRO A 154 -24.50 13.38 -22.29
N GLY A 155 -24.88 14.32 -23.17
CA GLY A 155 -25.40 15.65 -22.78
C GLY A 155 -24.39 16.81 -22.90
N GLU A 156 -23.14 16.56 -23.30
CA GLU A 156 -22.19 17.64 -23.60
C GLU A 156 -22.48 18.33 -24.94
N GLN A 157 -22.14 19.63 -25.03
CA GLN A 157 -22.21 20.37 -26.28
C GLN A 157 -21.18 19.81 -27.27
N ILE A 158 -21.60 19.58 -28.51
CA ILE A 158 -20.71 19.08 -29.55
C ILE A 158 -19.64 20.15 -29.86
N PRO A 159 -18.35 19.86 -29.61
CA PRO A 159 -17.31 20.87 -29.75
C PRO A 159 -16.97 21.13 -31.22
N THR A 160 -16.52 22.36 -31.49
CA THR A 160 -15.83 22.69 -32.74
C THR A 160 -14.34 22.48 -32.53
N VAL A 161 -13.72 21.70 -33.41
CA VAL A 161 -12.29 21.35 -33.32
C VAL A 161 -11.56 21.66 -34.62
N ASN A 162 -10.25 21.86 -34.53
CA ASN A 162 -9.37 22.05 -35.67
C ASN A 162 -8.67 20.73 -36.01
N ILE A 163 -9.03 20.12 -37.14
CA ILE A 163 -8.44 18.86 -37.58
C ILE A 163 -7.05 19.10 -38.16
N ILE A 164 -6.02 18.64 -37.46
CA ILE A 164 -4.63 18.66 -37.91
C ILE A 164 -4.32 17.30 -38.54
N ARG A 165 -4.24 17.30 -39.88
CA ARG A 165 -4.03 16.10 -40.70
C ARG A 165 -2.56 15.70 -40.81
N SER A 166 -1.64 16.64 -40.58
CA SER A 166 -0.20 16.44 -40.73
C SER A 166 0.45 15.84 -39.48
N GLY A 167 1.51 15.06 -39.70
CA GLY A 167 2.46 14.75 -38.63
C GLY A 167 3.35 15.96 -38.37
N LEU A 168 3.70 16.23 -37.11
CA LEU A 168 4.51 17.38 -36.72
C LEU A 168 5.79 16.92 -36.05
N LYS A 169 6.95 17.30 -36.59
CA LYS A 169 8.25 17.08 -35.95
C LYS A 169 8.84 18.42 -35.51
N PHE A 170 9.13 18.53 -34.23
CA PHE A 170 9.73 19.67 -33.54
C PHE A 170 11.00 19.25 -32.78
N GLN A 171 11.75 18.26 -33.30
CA GLN A 171 12.93 17.75 -32.62
C GLN A 171 13.98 18.86 -32.48
N GLN A 172 14.44 19.15 -31.26
CA GLN A 172 15.38 20.25 -30.98
C GLN A 172 14.89 21.63 -31.45
N THR A 173 13.58 21.82 -31.63
CA THR A 173 12.98 23.10 -32.01
C THR A 173 12.88 24.02 -30.81
N GLU A 174 13.10 25.31 -31.02
CA GLU A 174 12.92 26.34 -30.00
C GLU A 174 11.78 27.28 -30.38
N PHE A 175 10.74 27.34 -29.55
CA PHE A 175 9.65 28.29 -29.63
C PHE A 175 9.91 29.45 -28.67
N THR A 176 10.03 30.67 -29.20
CA THR A 176 10.31 31.84 -28.36
C THR A 176 9.06 32.45 -27.72
N ASP A 177 7.88 32.15 -28.26
CA ASP A 177 6.59 32.69 -27.83
C ASP A 177 5.58 31.54 -27.59
N GLN A 178 4.31 31.89 -27.33
CA GLN A 178 3.23 30.94 -27.04
C GLN A 178 3.01 29.94 -28.18
N VAL A 179 2.66 28.70 -27.81
CA VAL A 179 2.26 27.64 -28.73
C VAL A 179 0.83 27.24 -28.43
N ASP A 180 -0.07 27.34 -29.41
CA ASP A 180 -1.50 27.11 -29.23
C ASP A 180 -2.03 25.97 -30.12
N PHE A 181 -2.46 24.90 -29.46
CA PHE A 181 -3.16 23.74 -30.00
C PHE A 181 -4.58 23.61 -29.44
N ASN A 182 -5.12 24.61 -28.74
CA ASN A 182 -6.44 24.53 -28.13
C ASN A 182 -7.52 24.05 -29.10
N ASN A 183 -8.37 23.13 -28.65
CA ASN A 183 -9.42 22.47 -29.43
C ASN A 183 -8.90 21.82 -30.73
N SER A 184 -7.69 21.23 -30.72
CA SER A 184 -7.16 20.54 -31.91
C SER A 184 -7.44 19.05 -31.92
N PHE A 185 -7.64 18.49 -33.09
CA PHE A 185 -7.77 17.05 -33.32
C PHE A 185 -6.62 16.58 -34.21
N CYS A 186 -5.60 15.97 -33.62
CA CYS A 186 -4.39 15.55 -34.31
C CYS A 186 -4.48 14.09 -34.76
N LEU A 187 -4.49 13.87 -36.07
CA LEU A 187 -4.63 12.54 -36.67
C LEU A 187 -3.30 11.77 -36.76
N GLN A 188 -2.18 12.48 -36.67
CA GLN A 188 -0.83 11.94 -36.84
C GLN A 188 0.04 12.24 -35.62
N LYS A 189 1.25 11.67 -35.61
CA LYS A 189 2.20 11.79 -34.50
C LYS A 189 2.70 13.24 -34.35
N ILE A 190 2.97 13.62 -33.10
CA ILE A 190 3.69 14.84 -32.75
C ILE A 190 4.98 14.43 -32.04
N ILE A 191 6.14 14.79 -32.59
CA ILE A 191 7.45 14.44 -32.04
C ILE A 191 8.19 15.75 -31.75
N ALA A 192 8.30 16.14 -30.50
CA ALA A 192 8.93 17.37 -30.03
C ALA A 192 10.10 17.08 -29.08
N THR A 193 10.86 16.02 -29.35
CA THR A 193 11.98 15.60 -28.51
C THR A 193 13.04 16.70 -28.42
N GLU A 194 13.58 16.95 -27.22
CA GLU A 194 14.56 18.02 -26.95
C GLU A 194 14.09 19.44 -27.33
N ALA A 195 12.79 19.64 -27.58
CA ALA A 195 12.24 20.96 -27.87
C ALA A 195 12.28 21.90 -26.66
N LYS A 196 12.23 23.21 -26.91
CA LYS A 196 12.19 24.25 -25.87
C LYS A 196 10.99 25.17 -26.09
N PHE A 197 10.06 25.15 -25.13
CA PHE A 197 8.93 26.06 -25.06
C PHE A 197 9.25 27.17 -24.06
N ARG A 198 9.57 28.37 -24.56
CA ARG A 198 9.96 29.51 -23.69
C ARG A 198 8.78 30.20 -23.02
N GLN A 199 7.61 30.17 -23.65
CA GLN A 199 6.34 30.67 -23.11
C GLN A 199 5.35 29.52 -22.94
N GLU A 200 4.12 29.87 -22.57
CA GLU A 200 3.03 28.93 -22.32
C GLU A 200 2.75 28.07 -23.56
N SER A 201 2.51 26.77 -23.34
CA SER A 201 2.05 25.85 -24.39
C SER A 201 0.65 25.36 -24.04
N ASN A 202 -0.33 25.75 -24.86
CA ASN A 202 -1.74 25.46 -24.69
C ASN A 202 -2.16 24.29 -25.57
N TRP A 203 -2.60 23.21 -24.95
CA TRP A 203 -3.07 21.98 -25.59
C TRP A 203 -4.47 21.60 -25.10
N ILE A 204 -5.21 22.55 -24.53
CA ILE A 204 -6.50 22.32 -23.88
C ILE A 204 -7.52 21.73 -24.87
N ASN A 205 -8.43 20.87 -24.39
CA ASN A 205 -9.53 20.27 -25.17
C ASN A 205 -9.05 19.57 -26.47
N SER A 206 -7.82 19.05 -26.48
CA SER A 206 -7.22 18.48 -27.70
C SER A 206 -7.32 16.96 -27.71
N ILE A 207 -7.44 16.39 -28.91
CA ILE A 207 -7.53 14.95 -29.14
C ILE A 207 -6.32 14.50 -29.95
N PHE A 208 -5.59 13.51 -29.45
CA PHE A 208 -4.40 12.97 -30.10
C PHE A 208 -4.57 11.48 -30.36
N VAL A 209 -4.79 11.12 -31.62
CA VAL A 209 -5.05 9.73 -32.03
C VAL A 209 -3.77 8.88 -32.00
N ARG A 210 -2.63 9.49 -32.28
CA ARG A 210 -1.33 8.83 -32.39
C ARG A 210 -0.38 9.30 -31.29
N GLU A 211 0.75 8.62 -31.21
CA GLU A 211 1.77 8.88 -30.18
C GLU A 211 2.24 10.34 -30.20
N ILE A 212 2.41 10.89 -29.00
CA ILE A 212 3.07 12.18 -28.78
C ILE A 212 4.34 11.96 -27.96
N ASP A 213 5.45 12.54 -28.43
CA ASP A 213 6.75 12.40 -27.80
C ASP A 213 7.38 13.77 -27.49
N PHE A 214 7.39 14.14 -26.21
CA PHE A 214 8.06 15.29 -25.62
C PHE A 214 9.27 14.87 -24.75
N SER A 215 9.97 13.80 -25.15
CA SER A 215 11.16 13.35 -24.39
C SER A 215 12.26 14.40 -24.41
N ASN A 216 12.86 14.67 -23.25
CA ASN A 216 13.89 15.70 -23.01
C ASN A 216 13.43 17.13 -23.37
N THR A 217 12.13 17.36 -23.52
CA THR A 217 11.58 18.68 -23.80
C THR A 217 11.62 19.56 -22.55
N ARG A 218 11.89 20.86 -22.73
CA ARG A 218 11.87 21.86 -21.66
C ARG A 218 10.69 22.82 -21.81
N PHE A 219 9.79 22.82 -20.82
CA PHE A 219 8.70 23.78 -20.67
C PHE A 219 9.08 24.83 -19.62
N GLN A 220 9.36 26.07 -20.06
CA GLN A 220 9.78 27.15 -19.16
C GLN A 220 8.60 27.83 -18.44
N LYS A 221 7.42 27.83 -19.07
CA LYS A 221 6.16 28.33 -18.54
C LYS A 221 5.12 27.21 -18.55
N GLU A 222 3.87 27.54 -18.23
CA GLU A 222 2.81 26.55 -18.06
C GLU A 222 2.64 25.67 -19.30
N ALA A 223 2.53 24.36 -19.08
CA ALA A 223 2.17 23.38 -20.09
C ALA A 223 0.78 22.83 -19.76
N ASN A 224 -0.23 23.28 -20.49
CA ASN A 224 -1.62 22.99 -20.17
C ASN A 224 -2.24 22.04 -21.19
N PHE A 225 -2.52 20.83 -20.74
CA PHE A 225 -3.15 19.73 -21.47
C PHE A 225 -4.54 19.40 -20.88
N SER A 226 -5.15 20.29 -20.10
CA SER A 226 -6.44 20.02 -19.46
C SER A 226 -7.52 19.64 -20.47
N TYR A 227 -8.44 18.77 -20.04
CA TYR A 227 -9.55 18.26 -20.86
C TYR A 227 -9.13 17.55 -22.17
N SER A 228 -7.89 17.07 -22.25
CA SER A 228 -7.38 16.43 -23.48
C SER A 228 -7.57 14.91 -23.47
N ASN A 229 -7.67 14.34 -24.67
CA ASN A 229 -7.77 12.90 -24.89
C ASN A 229 -6.55 12.38 -25.65
N PHE A 230 -5.87 11.40 -25.05
CA PHE A 230 -4.72 10.72 -25.63
C PHE A 230 -5.07 9.28 -25.97
N GLY A 231 -5.33 9.05 -27.27
CA GLY A 231 -5.65 7.73 -27.82
C GLY A 231 -4.48 6.75 -27.87
N SER A 232 -3.26 7.28 -27.83
CA SER A 232 -2.03 6.50 -27.89
C SER A 232 -1.07 6.86 -26.75
N LYS A 233 0.17 6.34 -26.84
CA LYS A 233 1.20 6.58 -25.83
C LYS A 233 1.60 8.05 -25.80
N VAL A 234 1.87 8.57 -24.61
CA VAL A 234 2.38 9.92 -24.40
C VAL A 234 3.68 9.84 -23.62
N LYS A 235 4.74 10.45 -24.14
CA LYS A 235 6.08 10.43 -23.55
C LYS A 235 6.54 11.83 -23.19
N PHE A 236 7.07 11.95 -21.99
CA PHE A 236 7.75 13.11 -21.42
C PHE A 236 9.03 12.64 -20.72
N VAL A 237 9.68 11.60 -21.23
CA VAL A 237 10.85 10.98 -20.61
C VAL A 237 11.99 11.99 -20.56
N GLY A 238 12.55 12.26 -19.38
CA GLY A 238 13.58 13.31 -19.23
C GLY A 238 13.06 14.74 -19.36
N GLY A 239 11.74 14.94 -19.42
CA GLY A 239 11.12 16.26 -19.59
C GLY A 239 11.35 17.18 -18.39
N GLN A 240 11.48 18.48 -18.64
CA GLN A 240 11.74 19.49 -17.63
C GLN A 240 10.59 20.51 -17.58
N PHE A 241 9.85 20.53 -16.47
CA PHE A 241 8.73 21.44 -16.24
C PHE A 241 9.12 22.46 -15.16
N LEU A 242 9.46 23.68 -15.57
CA LEU A 242 9.85 24.75 -14.64
C LEU A 242 8.65 25.49 -14.03
N ALA A 243 7.49 25.34 -14.66
CA ALA A 243 6.21 25.88 -14.22
C ALA A 243 5.18 24.75 -14.18
N GLN A 244 3.93 25.10 -13.90
CA GLN A 244 2.85 24.12 -13.74
C GLN A 244 2.65 23.27 -15.00
N ALA A 245 2.44 21.98 -14.78
CA ALA A 245 2.01 21.02 -15.80
C ALA A 245 0.59 20.56 -15.45
N ASN A 246 -0.38 20.91 -16.29
CA ASN A 246 -1.79 20.69 -16.02
C ASN A 246 -2.39 19.67 -16.98
N PHE A 247 -2.89 18.57 -16.46
CA PHE A 247 -3.56 17.47 -17.16
C PHE A 247 -4.90 17.14 -16.49
N ASN A 248 -5.55 18.11 -15.84
CA ASN A 248 -6.83 17.87 -15.20
C ASN A 248 -7.89 17.45 -16.24
N ASN A 249 -8.89 16.66 -15.80
CA ASN A 249 -10.00 16.15 -16.60
C ASN A 249 -9.56 15.48 -17.92
N SER A 250 -8.36 14.91 -17.95
CA SER A 250 -7.78 14.32 -19.16
C SER A 250 -7.98 12.81 -19.19
N TYR A 251 -8.00 12.25 -20.39
CA TYR A 251 -8.18 10.82 -20.62
C TYR A 251 -6.98 10.23 -21.35
N PHE A 252 -6.41 9.16 -20.78
CA PHE A 252 -5.26 8.45 -21.34
C PHE A 252 -5.64 6.99 -21.63
N GLN A 253 -5.87 6.68 -22.90
CA GLN A 253 -6.22 5.32 -23.33
C GLN A 253 -5.04 4.35 -23.20
N ASN A 254 -3.82 4.87 -23.33
CA ASN A 254 -2.57 4.10 -23.37
C ASN A 254 -1.55 4.67 -22.38
N LYS A 255 -0.32 4.14 -22.42
CA LYS A 255 0.76 4.48 -21.46
C LYS A 255 1.06 5.99 -21.44
N LEU A 256 1.16 6.56 -20.24
CA LEU A 256 1.71 7.88 -19.95
C LEU A 256 3.08 7.74 -19.26
N ASP A 257 4.12 8.33 -19.83
CA ASP A 257 5.51 8.10 -19.40
C ASP A 257 6.27 9.40 -19.10
N PHE A 258 6.48 9.69 -17.82
CA PHE A 258 7.30 10.79 -17.29
C PHE A 258 8.59 10.27 -16.65
N GLN A 259 9.11 9.12 -17.07
CA GLN A 259 10.32 8.58 -16.47
C GLN A 259 11.48 9.60 -16.53
N SER A 260 12.17 9.80 -15.41
CA SER A 260 13.30 10.75 -15.32
C SER A 260 12.94 12.22 -15.61
N ALA A 261 11.67 12.59 -15.47
CA ALA A 261 11.23 13.98 -15.58
C ALA A 261 11.48 14.77 -14.28
N SER A 262 11.56 16.10 -14.38
CA SER A 262 11.69 17.01 -13.24
C SER A 262 10.58 18.06 -13.24
N PHE A 263 9.92 18.23 -12.10
CA PHE A 263 8.84 19.20 -11.90
C PHE A 263 9.21 20.18 -10.79
N GLU A 264 9.46 21.44 -11.15
CA GLU A 264 9.74 22.52 -10.21
C GLU A 264 8.47 23.08 -9.55
N GLN A 265 7.31 22.85 -10.18
CA GLN A 265 6.00 23.33 -9.75
C GLN A 265 4.96 22.20 -9.78
N LEU A 266 3.70 22.55 -9.55
CA LEU A 266 2.56 21.63 -9.50
C LEU A 266 2.43 20.75 -10.76
N LEU A 267 2.22 19.44 -10.55
CA LEU A 267 1.71 18.50 -11.53
C LEU A 267 0.27 18.09 -11.18
N ASP A 268 -0.69 18.47 -12.01
CA ASP A 268 -2.12 18.30 -11.74
C ASP A 268 -2.79 17.31 -12.70
N PHE A 269 -3.35 16.22 -12.19
CA PHE A 269 -4.16 15.22 -12.89
C PHE A 269 -5.57 15.08 -12.32
N ASN A 270 -6.11 16.10 -11.66
CA ASN A 270 -7.44 16.02 -11.04
C ASN A 270 -8.53 15.56 -11.99
N ASN A 271 -9.38 14.63 -11.54
CA ASN A 271 -10.47 14.03 -12.30
C ASN A 271 -10.03 13.35 -13.62
N SER A 272 -8.80 12.88 -13.72
CA SER A 272 -8.28 12.24 -14.93
C SER A 272 -8.44 10.72 -14.90
N ASN A 273 -8.59 10.14 -16.08
CA ASN A 273 -8.79 8.71 -16.27
C ASN A 273 -7.60 8.10 -17.02
N PHE A 274 -7.03 7.04 -16.45
CA PHE A 274 -5.89 6.32 -16.99
C PHE A 274 -6.27 4.86 -17.25
N GLU A 275 -6.53 4.55 -18.52
CA GLU A 275 -6.75 3.16 -18.97
C GLU A 275 -5.41 2.43 -19.12
N GLY A 276 -4.34 3.15 -19.48
CA GLY A 276 -2.99 2.64 -19.59
C GLY A 276 -2.13 2.83 -18.33
N LEU A 277 -0.94 2.23 -18.34
CA LEU A 277 0.06 2.36 -17.28
C LEU A 277 0.57 3.80 -17.18
N VAL A 278 0.73 4.31 -15.95
CA VAL A 278 1.34 5.62 -15.68
C VAL A 278 2.71 5.42 -15.04
N ASN A 279 3.75 5.98 -15.66
CA ASN A 279 5.13 5.86 -15.19
C ASN A 279 5.70 7.22 -14.81
N LEU A 280 5.95 7.42 -13.51
CA LEU A 280 6.56 8.60 -12.90
C LEU A 280 7.92 8.25 -12.26
N SER A 281 8.53 7.13 -12.66
CA SER A 281 9.72 6.58 -12.02
C SER A 281 10.97 7.43 -12.29
N LYS A 282 11.88 7.49 -11.33
CA LYS A 282 13.16 8.23 -11.39
C LYS A 282 12.99 9.74 -11.54
N SER A 283 11.85 10.26 -11.11
CA SER A 283 11.45 11.66 -11.32
C SER A 283 11.46 12.45 -10.02
N ASP A 284 11.72 13.75 -10.14
CA ASP A 284 11.80 14.68 -9.02
C ASP A 284 10.60 15.64 -9.01
N PHE A 285 9.91 15.73 -7.88
CA PHE A 285 8.73 16.58 -7.69
C PHE A 285 8.97 17.55 -6.54
N LYS A 286 9.26 18.82 -6.87
CA LYS A 286 9.54 19.88 -5.88
C LYS A 286 8.29 20.39 -5.17
N GLN A 287 7.15 20.29 -5.84
CA GLN A 287 5.85 20.73 -5.35
C GLN A 287 4.85 19.57 -5.42
N ARG A 288 3.57 19.88 -5.22
CA ARG A 288 2.51 18.89 -5.12
C ARG A 288 2.29 18.13 -6.42
N VAL A 289 1.91 16.85 -6.29
CA VAL A 289 1.39 16.02 -7.36
C VAL A 289 -0.03 15.61 -7.00
N ILE A 290 -1.01 15.94 -7.85
CA ILE A 290 -2.42 15.83 -7.50
C ILE A 290 -3.14 14.86 -8.44
N PHE A 291 -3.83 13.87 -7.88
CA PHE A 291 -4.63 12.86 -8.58
C PHE A 291 -6.08 12.80 -8.06
N ILE A 292 -6.59 13.85 -7.41
CA ILE A 292 -7.89 13.79 -6.71
C ILE A 292 -8.99 13.37 -7.69
N LYS A 293 -9.85 12.43 -7.27
CA LYS A 293 -10.94 11.85 -8.08
C LYS A 293 -10.50 11.19 -9.40
N SER A 294 -9.23 10.82 -9.52
CA SER A 294 -8.73 10.13 -10.71
C SER A 294 -9.02 8.63 -10.66
N ARG A 295 -8.87 7.97 -11.81
CA ARG A 295 -9.09 6.52 -11.93
C ARG A 295 -7.94 5.86 -12.67
N PHE A 296 -7.32 4.86 -12.05
CA PHE A 296 -6.26 4.04 -12.61
C PHE A 296 -6.75 2.62 -12.88
N GLN A 297 -6.84 2.25 -14.16
CA GLN A 297 -7.17 0.88 -14.57
C GLN A 297 -5.94 -0.03 -14.60
N GLU A 298 -4.77 0.54 -14.86
CA GLU A 298 -3.48 -0.12 -14.85
C GLU A 298 -2.56 0.43 -13.75
N SER A 299 -1.34 -0.11 -13.64
CA SER A 299 -0.44 0.20 -12.53
C SER A 299 0.11 1.64 -12.58
N LEU A 300 0.33 2.23 -11.40
CA LEU A 300 1.02 3.51 -11.23
C LEU A 300 2.44 3.24 -10.70
N LEU A 301 3.47 3.58 -11.48
CA LEU A 301 4.87 3.39 -11.13
C LEU A 301 5.50 4.71 -10.68
N MET A 302 6.10 4.74 -9.50
CA MET A 302 6.79 5.88 -8.88
C MET A 302 8.14 5.45 -8.31
N ILE A 303 8.81 4.53 -9.00
CA ILE A 303 10.02 3.83 -8.51
C ILE A 303 11.22 4.77 -8.56
N ASN A 304 12.05 4.81 -7.51
CA ASN A 304 13.24 5.68 -7.42
C ASN A 304 12.92 7.19 -7.60
N SER A 305 11.72 7.63 -7.26
CA SER A 305 11.29 9.03 -7.40
C SER A 305 11.39 9.80 -6.08
N ILE A 306 11.59 11.11 -6.15
CA ILE A 306 11.66 11.99 -4.97
C ILE A 306 10.46 12.92 -4.96
N PHE A 307 9.67 12.87 -3.89
CA PHE A 307 8.53 13.74 -3.65
C PHE A 307 8.85 14.67 -2.48
N GLU A 308 9.27 15.89 -2.81
CA GLU A 308 9.50 16.94 -1.82
C GLU A 308 8.18 17.54 -1.32
N GLY A 309 7.22 17.71 -2.24
CA GLY A 309 5.86 18.11 -1.94
C GLY A 309 4.90 16.93 -1.74
N MET A 310 3.70 17.26 -1.29
CA MET A 310 2.59 16.30 -1.10
C MET A 310 2.16 15.58 -2.39
N VAL A 311 1.88 14.27 -2.27
CA VAL A 311 1.17 13.46 -3.28
C VAL A 311 -0.27 13.20 -2.81
N ASP A 312 -1.24 13.69 -3.56
CA ASP A 312 -2.66 13.65 -3.17
C ASP A 312 -3.47 12.69 -4.05
N PHE A 313 -3.93 11.60 -3.45
CA PHE A 313 -4.76 10.56 -4.07
C PHE A 313 -6.18 10.54 -3.47
N ARG A 314 -6.66 11.67 -2.94
CA ARG A 314 -8.03 11.69 -2.39
C ARG A 314 -9.08 11.26 -3.42
N ASP A 315 -10.03 10.46 -2.97
CA ASP A 315 -11.14 9.95 -3.80
C ASP A 315 -10.67 9.22 -5.08
N THR A 316 -9.41 8.75 -5.13
CA THR A 316 -8.83 8.09 -6.31
C THR A 316 -9.17 6.60 -6.31
N PHE A 317 -9.49 6.05 -7.49
CA PHE A 317 -9.72 4.62 -7.66
C PHE A 317 -8.50 3.91 -8.27
N PHE A 318 -8.05 2.82 -7.64
CA PHE A 318 -6.94 1.98 -8.11
C PHE A 318 -7.36 0.53 -8.37
N LYS A 319 -7.36 0.11 -9.63
CA LYS A 319 -7.64 -1.28 -10.02
C LYS A 319 -6.42 -2.20 -9.93
N LYS A 320 -5.22 -1.64 -10.11
CA LYS A 320 -3.94 -2.36 -10.15
C LYS A 320 -2.94 -1.75 -9.15
N PRO A 321 -1.81 -2.43 -8.90
CA PRO A 321 -0.85 -1.99 -7.88
C PRO A 321 -0.24 -0.61 -8.12
N ILE A 322 0.17 0.00 -7.02
CA ILE A 322 0.99 1.21 -6.98
C ILE A 322 2.39 0.78 -6.56
N ASP A 323 3.42 1.25 -7.26
CA ASP A 323 4.81 0.94 -6.93
C ASP A 323 5.60 2.19 -6.50
N LEU A 324 5.96 2.24 -5.21
CA LEU A 324 6.76 3.29 -4.58
C LEU A 324 8.18 2.78 -4.24
N GLN A 325 8.63 1.71 -4.89
CA GLN A 325 9.92 1.12 -4.59
C GLN A 325 11.06 2.13 -4.67
N ASP A 326 11.91 2.17 -3.64
CA ASP A 326 13.09 3.04 -3.54
C ASP A 326 12.79 4.55 -3.72
N SER A 327 11.52 4.95 -3.59
CA SER A 327 11.13 6.36 -3.64
C SER A 327 11.37 7.07 -2.30
N ILE A 328 11.41 8.40 -2.32
CA ILE A 328 11.60 9.24 -1.13
C ILE A 328 10.41 10.18 -0.96
N ILE A 329 9.83 10.19 0.24
CA ILE A 329 8.72 11.08 0.61
C ILE A 329 9.18 12.03 1.72
N LEU A 330 9.15 13.34 1.45
CA LEU A 330 9.58 14.35 2.42
C LEU A 330 8.41 15.03 3.14
N GLU A 331 7.25 15.15 2.51
CA GLU A 331 6.08 15.83 3.09
C GLU A 331 4.93 14.87 3.39
N GLN A 332 4.14 14.48 2.39
CA GLN A 332 2.93 13.70 2.65
C GLN A 332 2.45 12.87 1.46
N ILE A 333 1.95 11.66 1.72
CA ILE A 333 1.06 10.93 0.83
C ILE A 333 -0.34 10.92 1.45
N ASN A 334 -1.34 11.35 0.70
CA ASN A 334 -2.73 11.36 1.11
C ASN A 334 -3.58 10.36 0.31
N LEU A 335 -4.06 9.31 0.99
CA LEU A 335 -4.93 8.26 0.44
C LEU A 335 -6.36 8.32 1.04
N SER A 336 -6.77 9.46 1.61
CA SER A 336 -8.11 9.59 2.20
C SER A 336 -9.20 9.35 1.16
N ASN A 337 -10.20 8.53 1.48
CA ASN A 337 -11.27 8.09 0.56
C ASN A 337 -10.78 7.40 -0.73
N ALA A 338 -9.51 7.02 -0.84
CA ALA A 338 -9.04 6.25 -1.98
C ALA A 338 -9.68 4.85 -1.97
N VAL A 339 -10.07 4.37 -3.14
CA VAL A 339 -10.74 3.08 -3.32
C VAL A 339 -9.80 2.12 -4.04
N PHE A 340 -9.60 0.93 -3.47
CA PHE A 340 -8.69 -0.07 -3.99
C PHE A 340 -9.46 -1.33 -4.40
N ALA A 341 -9.21 -1.84 -5.60
CA ALA A 341 -9.71 -3.16 -5.99
C ALA A 341 -9.12 -4.27 -5.08
N PRO A 342 -9.78 -5.44 -4.93
CA PRO A 342 -9.41 -6.45 -3.92
C PRO A 342 -7.96 -6.96 -3.98
N GLN A 343 -7.33 -6.94 -5.15
CA GLN A 343 -5.95 -7.41 -5.35
C GLN A 343 -4.91 -6.29 -5.38
N THR A 344 -5.35 -5.03 -5.27
CA THR A 344 -4.46 -3.87 -5.31
C THR A 344 -3.56 -3.84 -4.08
N LYS A 345 -2.26 -3.62 -4.31
CA LYS A 345 -1.24 -3.45 -3.29
C LYS A 345 -0.40 -2.20 -3.57
N ILE A 346 0.16 -1.63 -2.52
CA ILE A 346 1.15 -0.56 -2.60
C ILE A 346 2.50 -1.16 -2.24
N ASN A 347 3.38 -1.35 -3.23
CA ASN A 347 4.75 -1.79 -2.98
C ASN A 347 5.56 -0.63 -2.41
N VAL A 348 6.11 -0.80 -1.21
CA VAL A 348 6.90 0.22 -0.51
C VAL A 348 8.32 -0.27 -0.16
N ALA A 349 8.82 -1.27 -0.89
CA ALA A 349 10.17 -1.78 -0.70
C ALA A 349 11.20 -0.64 -0.89
N GLY A 350 12.12 -0.44 0.04
CA GLY A 350 13.13 0.63 -0.07
C GLY A 350 12.62 2.07 0.10
N LEU A 351 11.32 2.29 0.35
CA LEU A 351 10.73 3.62 0.57
C LEU A 351 11.46 4.42 1.67
N GLY A 352 12.09 5.53 1.29
CA GLY A 352 12.71 6.48 2.21
C GLY A 352 11.70 7.50 2.72
N PHE A 353 11.32 7.44 4.00
CA PHE A 353 10.58 8.52 4.64
C PHE A 353 10.86 8.56 6.14
N ASP A 354 10.81 9.76 6.72
CA ASP A 354 10.91 9.97 8.17
C ASP A 354 9.52 10.18 8.76
N SER A 355 9.09 9.28 9.66
CA SER A 355 7.78 9.36 10.32
C SER A 355 7.60 10.55 11.27
N ASP A 356 8.68 11.28 11.60
CA ASP A 356 8.66 12.49 12.41
C ASP A 356 8.27 13.74 11.59
N VAL A 357 8.56 13.72 10.29
CA VAL A 357 8.37 14.87 9.38
C VAL A 357 7.30 14.56 8.34
N ALA A 358 7.43 13.42 7.67
CA ALA A 358 6.55 13.01 6.59
C ALA A 358 5.38 12.16 7.10
N LYS A 359 4.23 12.28 6.44
CA LYS A 359 3.01 11.54 6.81
C LYS A 359 2.47 10.70 5.66
N ILE A 360 2.03 9.48 5.97
CA ILE A 360 1.20 8.68 5.08
C ILE A 360 -0.16 8.54 5.74
N ILE A 361 -1.19 9.14 5.14
CA ILE A 361 -2.54 9.17 5.69
C ILE A 361 -3.52 8.44 4.76
N GLY A 362 -4.59 7.90 5.31
CA GLY A 362 -5.68 7.30 4.55
C GLY A 362 -6.77 6.72 5.46
N GLU A 363 -7.63 5.87 4.91
CA GLU A 363 -8.75 5.29 5.66
C GLU A 363 -8.30 4.23 6.67
N THR A 364 -8.83 4.32 7.90
CA THR A 364 -8.36 3.50 9.02
C THR A 364 -8.73 2.02 8.81
N GLY A 365 -7.76 1.12 8.95
CA GLY A 365 -7.91 -0.33 8.78
C GLY A 365 -7.93 -0.79 7.33
N ILE A 366 -7.68 0.11 6.38
CA ILE A 366 -7.57 -0.18 4.94
C ILE A 366 -6.09 -0.12 4.51
N ILE A 367 -5.39 0.97 4.82
CA ILE A 367 -4.05 1.25 4.27
C ILE A 367 -3.02 0.19 4.68
N GLY A 368 -3.05 -0.26 5.94
CA GLY A 368 -2.14 -1.30 6.42
C GLY A 368 -2.33 -2.65 5.72
N LYS A 369 -3.50 -2.94 5.16
CA LYS A 369 -3.78 -4.19 4.44
C LYS A 369 -3.30 -4.16 3.00
N ILE A 370 -3.26 -2.98 2.38
CA ILE A 370 -2.84 -2.81 0.99
C ILE A 370 -1.33 -2.56 0.87
N ILE A 371 -0.68 -2.01 1.89
CA ILE A 371 0.78 -1.90 1.92
C ILE A 371 1.41 -3.29 1.83
N ASN A 372 2.41 -3.42 0.96
CA ASN A 372 3.16 -4.63 0.73
C ASN A 372 4.66 -4.36 0.84
N VAL A 373 5.33 -5.20 1.63
CA VAL A 373 6.78 -5.23 1.80
C VAL A 373 7.19 -6.69 1.55
N PRO A 374 7.93 -6.99 0.48
CA PRO A 374 8.14 -8.37 0.02
C PRO A 374 9.11 -9.17 0.91
N ILE A 375 10.11 -8.49 1.48
CA ILE A 375 11.18 -9.09 2.30
C ILE A 375 11.47 -8.21 3.52
N LEU A 376 11.98 -8.80 4.59
CA LEU A 376 12.37 -8.03 5.79
C LEU A 376 13.73 -7.36 5.63
N GLU A 377 14.70 -8.09 5.04
CA GLU A 377 16.06 -7.61 4.84
C GLU A 377 16.07 -6.33 3.99
N GLY A 378 16.71 -5.28 4.52
CA GLY A 378 16.75 -3.95 3.91
C GLY A 378 15.49 -3.11 4.12
N ASN A 379 14.44 -3.66 4.73
CA ASN A 379 13.14 -3.01 4.91
C ASN A 379 12.73 -2.87 6.38
N GLU A 380 13.61 -3.19 7.34
CA GLU A 380 13.32 -3.12 8.77
C GLU A 380 13.00 -1.69 9.23
N ILE A 381 13.77 -0.73 8.72
CA ILE A 381 13.60 0.70 9.03
C ILE A 381 12.25 1.19 8.50
N ILE A 382 11.88 0.78 7.30
CA ILE A 382 10.65 1.18 6.61
C ILE A 382 9.44 0.68 7.38
N LEU A 383 9.39 -0.61 7.72
CA LEU A 383 8.30 -1.17 8.52
C LEU A 383 8.18 -0.49 9.88
N ARG A 384 9.31 -0.17 10.53
CA ARG A 384 9.30 0.58 11.80
C ARG A 384 8.74 2.00 11.62
N ASN A 385 9.14 2.72 10.58
CA ASN A 385 8.65 4.07 10.31
C ASN A 385 7.16 4.06 9.94
N LEU A 386 6.69 3.09 9.15
CA LEU A 386 5.28 2.93 8.82
C LEU A 386 4.44 2.64 10.07
N ILE A 387 4.88 1.70 10.92
CA ILE A 387 4.20 1.42 12.19
C ILE A 387 4.14 2.70 13.05
N ARG A 388 5.25 3.45 13.18
CA ARG A 388 5.27 4.70 13.95
C ARG A 388 4.33 5.76 13.39
N ASN A 389 4.31 5.93 12.07
CA ASN A 389 3.39 6.82 11.36
C ASN A 389 1.94 6.52 11.75
N PHE A 390 1.48 5.27 11.56
CA PHE A 390 0.09 4.92 11.84
C PHE A 390 -0.26 4.94 13.33
N ARG A 391 0.68 4.61 14.23
CA ARG A 391 0.47 4.76 15.69
C ARG A 391 0.26 6.22 16.09
N ARG A 392 1.04 7.16 15.53
CA ARG A 392 0.92 8.60 15.82
C ARG A 392 -0.35 9.22 15.24
N LEU A 393 -0.81 8.69 14.11
CA LEU A 393 -2.08 9.08 13.51
C LEU A 393 -3.29 8.41 14.17
N GLU A 394 -3.08 7.64 15.25
CA GLU A 394 -4.11 6.86 15.94
C GLU A 394 -4.81 5.80 15.06
N GLN A 395 -4.21 5.46 13.91
CA GLN A 395 -4.64 4.40 13.00
C GLN A 395 -4.11 3.04 13.48
N ILE A 396 -4.57 2.64 14.67
CA ILE A 396 -4.12 1.43 15.36
C ILE A 396 -4.29 0.14 14.52
N PRO A 397 -5.41 -0.09 13.80
CA PRO A 397 -5.57 -1.28 12.97
C PRO A 397 -4.50 -1.41 11.88
N ASP A 398 -4.10 -0.31 11.23
CA ASP A 398 -3.09 -0.32 10.18
C ASP A 398 -1.69 -0.58 10.72
N ALA A 399 -1.36 0.05 11.86
CA ALA A 399 -0.10 -0.22 12.57
C ALA A 399 0.01 -1.69 13.00
N ASN A 400 -1.09 -2.26 13.51
CA ASN A 400 -1.19 -3.67 13.89
C ASN A 400 -0.98 -4.61 12.70
N GLN A 401 -1.60 -4.31 11.56
CA GLN A 401 -1.45 -5.10 10.33
C GLN A 401 0.00 -5.13 9.83
N LEU A 402 0.68 -3.98 9.85
CA LEU A 402 2.09 -3.88 9.45
C LEU A 402 3.03 -4.56 10.43
N GLU A 403 2.73 -4.51 11.73
CA GLU A 403 3.49 -5.22 12.75
C GLU A 403 3.35 -6.74 12.60
N TYR A 404 2.13 -7.23 12.34
CA TYR A 404 1.90 -8.63 12.01
C TYR A 404 2.67 -9.06 10.74
N GLN A 405 2.65 -8.23 9.68
CA GLN A 405 3.42 -8.49 8.47
C GLN A 405 4.92 -8.54 8.73
N ARG A 406 5.48 -7.60 9.51
CA ARG A 406 6.90 -7.59 9.89
C ARG A 406 7.32 -8.90 10.54
N GLU A 407 6.55 -9.39 11.51
CA GLU A 407 6.89 -10.64 12.20
C GLU A 407 6.64 -11.89 11.35
N LYS A 408 5.68 -11.86 10.42
CA LYS A 408 5.52 -12.94 9.42
C LYS A 408 6.74 -13.05 8.52
N LEU A 409 7.30 -11.92 8.08
CA LEU A 409 8.54 -11.90 7.30
C LEU A 409 9.73 -12.36 8.15
N ARG A 410 9.80 -11.94 9.42
CA ARG A 410 10.82 -12.41 10.37
C ARG A 410 10.76 -13.91 10.59
N LEU A 411 9.57 -14.49 10.72
CA LEU A 411 9.40 -15.94 10.85
C LEU A 411 9.93 -16.67 9.60
N LYS A 412 9.67 -16.14 8.40
CA LYS A 412 10.19 -16.68 7.14
C LYS A 412 11.72 -16.60 7.09
N GLN A 413 12.31 -15.49 7.53
CA GLN A 413 13.76 -15.30 7.60
C GLN A 413 14.42 -16.22 8.63
N LEU A 414 13.83 -16.40 9.82
CA LEU A 414 14.31 -17.36 10.80
C LEU A 414 14.25 -18.79 10.26
N GLY A 415 13.17 -19.14 9.56
CA GLY A 415 13.04 -20.44 8.90
C GLY A 415 14.13 -20.70 7.86
N SER A 416 14.42 -19.73 6.99
CA SER A 416 15.51 -19.88 6.02
C SER A 416 16.89 -19.99 6.69
N GLN A 417 17.13 -19.23 7.76
CA GLN A 417 18.36 -19.32 8.54
C GLN A 417 18.56 -20.66 9.25
N ILE A 418 17.48 -21.35 9.64
CA ILE A 418 17.53 -22.69 10.24
C ILE A 418 17.86 -23.74 9.18
N ILE A 419 17.26 -23.64 7.99
CA ILE A 419 17.53 -24.55 6.87
C ILE A 419 18.98 -24.39 6.38
N ALA A 420 19.53 -23.17 6.42
CA ALA A 420 20.89 -22.86 5.98
C ALA A 420 22.00 -23.17 7.02
N VAL A 421 21.68 -23.82 8.14
CA VAL A 421 22.69 -24.17 9.17
C VAL A 421 23.64 -25.24 8.62
N SER A 422 24.93 -24.92 8.55
CA SER A 422 26.00 -25.86 8.17
C SER A 422 26.18 -26.99 9.19
N TRP A 423 26.58 -28.18 8.75
CA TRP A 423 26.87 -29.32 9.64
C TRP A 423 27.85 -29.02 10.80
N GLN A 424 28.80 -28.10 10.59
CA GLN A 424 29.79 -27.72 11.60
C GLN A 424 29.19 -26.93 12.79
N THR A 425 28.12 -26.17 12.58
CA THR A 425 27.47 -25.35 13.62
C THR A 425 26.41 -26.12 14.43
N ILE A 426 26.19 -27.40 14.12
CA ILE A 426 25.33 -28.28 14.91
C ILE A 426 25.96 -28.56 16.29
N PHE A 427 27.30 -28.69 16.34
CA PHE A 427 28.04 -28.97 17.57
C PHE A 427 28.13 -27.77 18.53
N SER A 428 27.92 -26.53 18.05
CA SER A 428 27.96 -25.34 18.89
C SER A 428 26.65 -25.06 19.65
N LEU A 429 25.61 -25.87 19.45
CA LEU A 429 24.26 -25.73 20.05
C LEU A 429 23.55 -24.38 19.77
N SER A 430 24.19 -23.43 19.09
CA SER A 430 23.64 -22.09 18.77
C SER A 430 22.38 -22.14 17.88
N TRP A 431 22.17 -23.24 17.16
CA TRP A 431 20.97 -23.47 16.36
C TRP A 431 19.71 -23.70 17.21
N LEU A 432 19.85 -24.22 18.43
CA LEU A 432 18.72 -24.43 19.36
C LEU A 432 18.02 -23.11 19.68
N GLY A 433 18.80 -22.04 19.91
CA GLY A 433 18.25 -20.71 20.16
C GLY A 433 17.41 -20.19 18.98
N LYS A 434 17.85 -20.45 17.74
CA LYS A 434 17.10 -20.07 16.52
C LYS A 434 15.80 -20.85 16.38
N ILE A 435 15.83 -22.16 16.66
CA ILE A 435 14.62 -23.00 16.63
C ILE A 435 13.64 -22.59 17.71
N LEU A 436 14.10 -22.33 18.94
CA LEU A 436 13.24 -21.85 20.02
C LEU A 436 12.62 -20.48 19.68
N ALA A 437 13.39 -19.57 19.09
CA ALA A 437 12.88 -18.28 18.63
C ALA A 437 11.84 -18.45 17.52
N TRP A 438 12.08 -19.34 16.55
CA TRP A 438 11.14 -19.64 15.47
C TRP A 438 9.85 -20.30 15.99
N LEU A 439 9.97 -21.30 16.87
CA LEU A 439 8.82 -21.96 17.51
C LEU A 439 8.01 -20.98 18.35
N GLY A 440 8.68 -20.18 19.19
CA GLY A 440 8.04 -19.17 20.02
C GLY A 440 7.30 -18.13 19.18
N LEU A 441 7.94 -17.62 18.13
CA LEU A 441 7.32 -16.67 17.21
C LEU A 441 6.13 -17.28 16.47
N SER A 442 6.26 -18.54 16.01
CA SER A 442 5.17 -19.27 15.36
C SER A 442 3.96 -19.42 16.30
N LEU A 443 4.18 -19.80 17.56
CA LEU A 443 3.12 -19.97 18.54
C LEU A 443 2.39 -18.67 18.82
N VAL A 444 3.14 -17.58 19.01
CA VAL A 444 2.58 -16.25 19.28
C VAL A 444 1.86 -15.67 18.05
N LEU A 445 2.31 -15.97 16.83
CA LEU A 445 1.60 -15.63 15.59
C LEU A 445 0.29 -16.41 15.46
N LEU A 446 0.29 -17.72 15.73
CA LEU A 446 -0.91 -18.56 15.59
C LEU A 446 -1.99 -18.26 16.64
N LEU A 447 -1.60 -17.96 17.87
CA LEU A 447 -2.53 -17.77 18.99
C LEU A 447 -2.97 -16.32 19.21
N GLY A 448 -2.31 -15.34 18.58
CA GLY A 448 -2.65 -13.92 18.77
C GLY A 448 -2.23 -12.97 17.66
N ASN A 449 -1.82 -13.44 16.47
CA ASN A 449 -1.27 -12.62 15.39
C ASN A 449 -0.14 -11.68 15.87
N TYR A 450 0.73 -12.17 16.76
CA TYR A 450 1.74 -11.31 17.41
C TYR A 450 1.15 -10.18 18.27
N GLY A 451 0.05 -10.49 18.96
CA GLY A 451 -0.60 -9.59 19.90
C GLY A 451 -1.35 -8.45 19.22
N THR A 452 -1.66 -8.59 17.94
CA THR A 452 -2.33 -7.54 17.15
C THR A 452 -3.84 -7.80 17.02
N ASN A 453 -4.32 -8.98 17.44
CA ASN A 453 -5.72 -9.38 17.32
C ASN A 453 -6.29 -9.88 18.66
N PHE A 454 -7.06 -9.01 19.33
CA PHE A 454 -7.73 -9.33 20.58
C PHE A 454 -8.79 -10.43 20.44
N SER A 455 -9.58 -10.39 19.37
CA SER A 455 -10.65 -11.37 19.11
C SER A 455 -10.10 -12.79 18.96
N LEU A 456 -8.92 -12.94 18.34
CA LEU A 456 -8.24 -14.23 18.22
C LEU A 456 -7.84 -14.80 19.57
N VAL A 457 -7.21 -13.98 20.42
CA VAL A 457 -6.79 -14.41 21.77
C VAL A 457 -8.01 -14.78 22.61
N PHE A 458 -9.08 -13.98 22.55
CA PHE A 458 -10.33 -14.29 23.24
C PHE A 458 -10.94 -15.62 22.78
N ALA A 459 -11.00 -15.87 21.47
CA ALA A 459 -11.52 -17.11 20.90
C ALA A 459 -10.70 -18.34 21.33
N VAL A 460 -9.37 -18.23 21.32
CA VAL A 460 -8.44 -19.23 21.87
C VAL A 460 -8.75 -19.53 23.34
N GLY A 461 -8.90 -18.49 24.16
CA GLY A 461 -9.21 -18.61 25.58
C GLY A 461 -10.57 -19.29 25.83
N LEU A 462 -11.57 -18.96 25.02
CA LEU A 462 -12.91 -19.53 25.14
C LEU A 462 -12.93 -21.04 24.90
N ILE A 463 -12.22 -21.51 23.86
CA ILE A 463 -12.09 -22.95 23.57
C ILE A 463 -11.37 -23.65 24.72
N ALA A 464 -10.27 -23.07 25.23
CA ALA A 464 -9.54 -23.63 26.35
C ALA A 464 -10.42 -23.72 27.61
N ILE A 465 -11.20 -22.67 27.91
CA ILE A 465 -12.14 -22.67 29.04
C ILE A 465 -13.16 -23.79 28.87
N ALA A 466 -13.84 -23.87 27.72
CA ALA A 466 -14.86 -24.88 27.45
C ALA A 466 -14.32 -26.31 27.58
N PHE A 467 -13.15 -26.58 27.00
CA PHE A 467 -12.50 -27.89 27.07
C PHE A 467 -12.22 -28.33 28.51
N PHE A 468 -11.58 -27.47 29.30
CA PHE A 468 -11.25 -27.82 30.68
C PHE A 468 -12.48 -27.88 31.59
N SER A 469 -13.53 -27.10 31.32
CA SER A 469 -14.81 -27.23 32.03
C SER A 469 -15.42 -28.61 31.84
N LEU A 470 -15.50 -29.09 30.59
CA LEU A 470 -15.98 -30.44 30.28
C LEU A 470 -15.10 -31.51 30.93
N LEU A 471 -13.77 -31.32 30.86
CA LEU A 471 -12.81 -32.26 31.43
C LEU A 471 -12.93 -32.36 32.96
N PHE A 472 -12.99 -31.24 33.68
CA PHE A 472 -13.11 -31.25 35.13
C PHE A 472 -14.45 -31.79 35.59
N TRP A 473 -15.53 -31.44 34.88
CA TRP A 473 -16.82 -32.07 35.11
C TRP A 473 -16.75 -33.58 34.92
N PHE A 474 -16.15 -34.05 33.82
CA PHE A 474 -16.05 -35.49 33.56
C PHE A 474 -15.25 -36.20 34.65
N VAL A 475 -14.12 -35.61 35.07
CA VAL A 475 -13.26 -36.14 36.13
C VAL A 475 -13.97 -36.18 37.49
N ASP A 476 -14.82 -35.19 37.81
CA ASP A 476 -15.52 -35.11 39.09
C ASP A 476 -16.84 -35.89 39.11
N ARG A 477 -17.55 -35.99 37.98
CA ARG A 477 -18.85 -36.67 37.93
C ARG A 477 -18.81 -38.11 37.57
N TYR A 478 -17.72 -38.57 36.97
CA TYR A 478 -17.57 -39.96 36.61
C TYR A 478 -16.46 -40.54 37.47
N ARG A 479 -16.76 -41.03 38.69
CA ARG A 479 -15.73 -41.41 39.71
C ARG A 479 -15.90 -42.77 40.40
N ARG A 480 -17.10 -43.35 40.43
CA ARG A 480 -17.34 -44.66 41.05
C ARG A 480 -18.47 -45.38 40.30
N ARG A 481 -18.31 -46.66 39.96
CA ARG A 481 -19.38 -47.47 39.32
C ARG A 481 -20.08 -48.43 40.29
N VAL A 482 -19.40 -48.84 41.38
CA VAL A 482 -19.89 -49.82 42.37
C VAL A 482 -19.36 -49.46 43.78
N PRO A 483 -20.11 -49.69 44.87
CA PRO A 483 -21.51 -50.12 44.92
C PRO A 483 -22.51 -48.99 44.67
N LYS A 484 -22.17 -47.73 44.98
CA LYS A 484 -22.98 -46.56 44.62
C LYS A 484 -22.36 -45.86 43.41
N PRO A 485 -23.01 -45.87 42.23
CA PRO A 485 -22.48 -45.20 41.06
C PRO A 485 -22.55 -43.68 41.23
N ILE A 486 -21.41 -43.01 41.05
CA ILE A 486 -21.30 -41.56 40.92
C ILE A 486 -21.16 -41.30 39.43
N VAL A 487 -22.29 -41.01 38.80
CA VAL A 487 -22.45 -40.70 37.37
C VAL A 487 -23.31 -39.46 37.23
N PRO A 488 -23.07 -38.61 36.20
CA PRO A 488 -23.81 -37.37 36.03
C PRO A 488 -25.29 -37.62 35.71
N ASN A 489 -26.15 -36.71 36.15
CA ASN A 489 -27.56 -36.71 35.79
C ASN A 489 -27.72 -36.36 34.28
N ARG A 490 -28.80 -36.84 33.64
CA ARG A 490 -29.17 -36.52 32.25
C ARG A 490 -29.26 -35.01 32.02
N TYR A 491 -29.93 -34.28 32.92
CA TYR A 491 -30.07 -32.82 32.81
C TYR A 491 -28.70 -32.13 32.77
N GLU A 492 -27.84 -32.44 33.74
CA GLU A 492 -26.49 -31.89 33.83
C GLU A 492 -25.64 -32.23 32.61
N THR A 493 -25.71 -33.49 32.17
CA THR A 493 -25.01 -33.96 30.96
C THR A 493 -25.43 -33.18 29.72
N ILE A 494 -26.74 -32.99 29.51
CA ILE A 494 -27.27 -32.21 28.39
C ILE A 494 -26.81 -30.75 28.48
N CYS A 495 -26.87 -30.14 29.66
CA CYS A 495 -26.43 -28.75 29.86
C CYS A 495 -24.95 -28.55 29.58
N ILE A 496 -24.08 -29.42 30.11
CA ILE A 496 -22.63 -29.28 29.93
C ILE A 496 -22.21 -29.61 28.50
N VAL A 497 -22.73 -30.69 27.91
CA VAL A 497 -22.38 -31.05 26.54
C VAL A 497 -22.88 -29.97 25.56
N SER A 498 -24.11 -29.48 25.72
CA SER A 498 -24.64 -28.42 24.85
C SER A 498 -23.89 -27.09 25.00
N SER A 499 -23.60 -26.65 26.23
CA SER A 499 -22.82 -25.43 26.48
C SER A 499 -21.37 -25.55 26.00
N TYR A 500 -20.74 -26.72 26.16
CA TYR A 500 -19.40 -27.00 25.64
C TYR A 500 -19.36 -26.85 24.12
N TRP A 501 -20.31 -27.48 23.42
CA TRP A 501 -20.42 -27.38 21.96
C TRP A 501 -20.69 -25.94 21.52
N ALA A 502 -21.58 -25.23 22.21
CA ALA A 502 -21.91 -23.84 21.88
C ALA A 502 -20.69 -22.90 22.02
N LEU A 503 -19.97 -22.98 23.16
CA LEU A 503 -18.79 -22.13 23.40
C LEU A 503 -17.62 -22.50 22.49
N THR A 504 -17.42 -23.79 22.22
CA THR A 504 -16.39 -24.26 21.30
C THR A 504 -16.70 -23.81 19.87
N LEU A 505 -17.96 -23.92 19.43
CA LEU A 505 -18.39 -23.44 18.12
C LEU A 505 -18.20 -21.93 17.98
N PHE A 506 -18.58 -21.16 19.01
CA PHE A 506 -18.36 -19.71 19.02
C PHE A 506 -16.87 -19.36 18.94
N GLY A 507 -16.01 -20.07 19.68
CA GLY A 507 -14.56 -19.91 19.61
C GLY A 507 -14.00 -20.27 18.22
N ILE A 508 -14.48 -21.36 17.61
CA ILE A 508 -14.08 -21.75 16.25
C ILE A 508 -14.48 -20.65 15.26
N ILE A 509 -15.72 -20.18 15.29
CA ILE A 509 -16.19 -19.08 14.43
C ILE A 509 -15.32 -17.84 14.62
N GLY A 510 -14.99 -17.48 15.87
CA GLY A 510 -14.09 -16.38 16.19
C GLY A 510 -12.70 -16.53 15.58
N ILE A 511 -12.12 -17.74 15.61
CA ILE A 511 -10.82 -18.02 14.96
C ILE A 511 -10.92 -17.82 13.44
N PHE A 512 -11.95 -18.36 12.79
CA PHE A 512 -12.13 -18.23 11.34
C PHE A 512 -12.33 -16.79 10.88
N GLN A 513 -12.90 -15.94 11.72
CA GLN A 513 -13.07 -14.52 11.43
C GLN A 513 -11.80 -13.70 11.71
N ALA A 514 -10.92 -14.17 12.60
CA ALA A 514 -9.82 -13.37 13.13
C ALA A 514 -8.44 -13.65 12.50
N THR A 515 -8.23 -14.81 11.87
CA THR A 515 -6.92 -15.17 11.31
C THR A 515 -7.00 -15.75 9.90
N ASP A 516 -5.96 -15.50 9.10
CA ASP A 516 -5.78 -16.10 7.77
C ASP A 516 -5.38 -17.59 7.83
N ARG A 517 -5.09 -18.12 9.03
CA ARG A 517 -4.57 -19.49 9.24
C ARG A 517 -5.39 -20.29 10.26
N PRO A 518 -6.72 -20.38 10.13
CA PRO A 518 -7.59 -20.92 11.19
C PRO A 518 -7.29 -22.39 11.51
N TRP A 519 -7.03 -23.22 10.49
CA TRP A 519 -6.72 -24.63 10.67
C TRP A 519 -5.42 -24.88 11.44
N LEU A 520 -4.38 -24.08 11.18
CA LEU A 520 -3.11 -24.19 11.90
C LEU A 520 -3.26 -23.73 13.35
N THR A 521 -4.05 -22.69 13.60
CA THR A 521 -4.39 -22.26 14.96
C THR A 521 -5.14 -23.36 15.71
N LEU A 522 -6.14 -23.99 15.11
CA LEU A 522 -6.88 -25.10 15.72
C LEU A 522 -6.00 -26.33 15.97
N ALA A 523 -5.13 -26.69 15.03
CA ALA A 523 -4.16 -27.77 15.22
C ALA A 523 -3.19 -27.46 16.37
N CYS A 524 -2.70 -26.22 16.45
CA CYS A 524 -1.86 -25.75 17.56
C CYS A 524 -2.60 -25.86 18.90
N LEU A 525 -3.86 -25.43 18.97
CA LEU A 525 -4.69 -25.59 20.16
C LEU A 525 -4.89 -27.06 20.53
N ALA A 526 -5.17 -27.93 19.56
CA ALA A 526 -5.34 -29.36 19.81
C ALA A 526 -4.06 -29.98 20.40
N ILE A 527 -2.87 -29.62 19.89
CA ILE A 527 -1.58 -30.07 20.41
C ILE A 527 -1.35 -29.60 21.84
N ILE A 528 -1.79 -28.39 22.20
CA ILE A 528 -1.66 -27.86 23.56
C ILE A 528 -2.70 -28.48 24.50
N LEU A 529 -3.94 -28.67 24.06
CA LEU A 529 -5.06 -29.03 24.93
C LEU A 529 -5.27 -30.54 25.09
N LEU A 530 -4.91 -31.38 24.12
CA LEU A 530 -5.32 -32.79 24.12
C LEU A 530 -4.29 -33.78 24.69
N PRO A 531 -3.01 -33.80 24.27
CA PRO A 531 -2.11 -34.93 24.54
C PRO A 531 -1.86 -35.17 26.03
N ILE A 532 -1.49 -34.12 26.77
CA ILE A 532 -1.19 -34.22 28.20
C ILE A 532 -2.46 -34.54 28.99
N PRO A 533 -3.59 -33.82 28.84
CA PRO A 533 -4.80 -34.16 29.57
C PRO A 533 -5.36 -35.54 29.23
N ALA A 534 -5.32 -35.97 27.96
CA ALA A 534 -5.77 -37.31 27.57
C ALA A 534 -4.90 -38.42 28.19
N LEU A 535 -3.57 -38.27 28.19
CA LEU A 535 -2.67 -39.24 28.82
C LEU A 535 -2.91 -39.33 30.33
N LEU A 536 -3.09 -38.18 30.98
CA LEU A 536 -3.42 -38.12 32.40
C LEU A 536 -4.78 -38.76 32.70
N LEU A 537 -5.80 -38.53 31.86
CA LEU A 537 -7.10 -39.19 31.98
C LEU A 537 -6.98 -40.71 31.81
N ILE A 538 -6.32 -41.20 30.76
CA ILE A 538 -6.12 -42.64 30.54
C ILE A 538 -5.48 -43.29 31.77
N ARG A 539 -4.46 -42.64 32.33
CA ARG A 539 -3.78 -43.10 33.54
C ARG A 539 -4.67 -43.05 34.78
N LEU A 540 -5.46 -42.00 34.96
CA LEU A 540 -6.40 -41.87 36.08
C LEU A 540 -7.43 -43.00 36.07
N TYR A 541 -7.94 -43.35 34.88
CA TYR A 541 -8.96 -44.38 34.73
C TYR A 541 -8.39 -45.80 34.76
N SER A 542 -7.13 -46.00 34.35
CA SER A 542 -6.46 -47.30 34.46
C SER A 542 -6.02 -47.65 35.88
N GLN A 543 -5.61 -46.66 36.68
CA GLN A 543 -5.09 -46.87 38.03
C GLN A 543 -6.15 -47.21 39.08
N GLY A 544 -7.44 -47.06 38.78
CA GLY A 544 -8.52 -47.26 39.73
C GLY A 544 -8.57 -46.16 40.81
N ARG A 545 -9.74 -45.55 41.01
CA ARG A 545 -9.90 -44.41 41.94
C ARG A 545 -10.17 -44.96 43.33
N TYR A 546 -9.12 -45.22 44.11
CA TYR A 546 -9.25 -45.85 45.42
C TYR A 546 -9.16 -44.81 46.55
N HIS A 547 -10.30 -44.46 47.17
CA HIS A 547 -10.33 -43.75 48.46
C HIS A 547 -11.69 -43.92 49.17
N ASN A 548 -11.70 -43.80 50.50
CA ASN A 548 -12.90 -43.84 51.34
C ASN A 548 -13.83 -42.61 51.18
N LEU A 549 -13.36 -41.53 50.53
CA LEU A 549 -14.07 -40.26 50.36
C LEU A 549 -14.27 -39.91 48.87
N LEU A 550 -14.71 -40.90 48.09
CA LEU A 550 -15.15 -40.73 46.70
C LEU A 550 -16.51 -40.03 46.57
N ASP A 551 -17.31 -40.05 47.65
CA ASP A 551 -18.69 -39.58 47.63
C ASP A 551 -18.79 -38.04 47.70
N LEU A 552 -17.67 -37.34 47.94
CA LEU A 552 -17.57 -35.87 47.89
C LEU A 552 -16.79 -35.40 46.67
N THR A 553 -17.16 -34.24 46.12
CA THR A 553 -16.45 -33.57 45.01
C THR A 553 -14.97 -33.32 45.30
N TYR A 554 -14.16 -33.31 44.25
CA TYR A 554 -12.76 -32.88 44.31
C TYR A 554 -12.60 -31.37 44.47
N PHE A 555 -13.67 -30.61 44.23
CA PHE A 555 -13.67 -29.16 44.21
C PHE A 555 -14.42 -28.57 45.40
N VAL A 556 -13.90 -27.47 45.93
CA VAL A 556 -14.48 -26.73 47.05
C VAL A 556 -14.66 -25.27 46.66
N GLU A 557 -15.70 -24.62 47.17
CA GLU A 557 -15.95 -23.19 46.96
C GLU A 557 -15.85 -22.43 48.29
N ASP A 558 -15.41 -21.18 48.24
CA ASP A 558 -15.44 -20.27 49.39
C ASP A 558 -16.91 -20.02 49.78
N GLY A 559 -17.28 -20.37 51.02
CA GLY A 559 -18.63 -20.24 51.56
C GLY A 559 -19.09 -18.80 51.83
N SER A 560 -18.25 -17.80 51.55
CA SER A 560 -18.65 -16.39 51.56
C SER A 560 -19.55 -16.01 50.37
N MET A 561 -20.16 -14.82 50.43
CA MET A 561 -21.06 -14.37 49.36
C MET A 561 -20.37 -14.31 47.99
N ARG A 562 -21.12 -14.74 46.96
CA ARG A 562 -20.70 -14.67 45.55
C ARG A 562 -20.39 -13.22 45.19
N GLN A 563 -19.18 -12.97 44.75
CA GLN A 563 -18.75 -11.65 44.31
C GLN A 563 -17.67 -11.80 43.26
N PHE A 564 -17.67 -10.92 42.26
CA PHE A 564 -16.61 -10.89 41.27
C PHE A 564 -15.27 -10.58 41.95
N ARG A 565 -14.25 -11.43 41.78
CA ARG A 565 -12.92 -11.25 42.38
C ARG A 565 -11.82 -11.38 41.33
N LEU A 566 -10.85 -10.48 41.38
CA LEU A 566 -9.53 -10.67 40.79
C LEU A 566 -8.70 -11.54 41.73
N MET A 567 -8.20 -12.67 41.22
CA MET A 567 -7.53 -13.72 41.98
C MET A 567 -6.08 -13.88 41.53
N LEU A 568 -5.36 -12.76 41.46
CA LEU A 568 -3.94 -12.71 41.11
C LEU A 568 -3.11 -13.50 42.15
N GLY A 569 -2.18 -14.33 41.68
CA GLY A 569 -1.33 -15.17 42.56
C GLY A 569 -2.05 -16.32 43.28
N ARG A 570 -3.33 -16.55 42.99
CA ARG A 570 -4.10 -17.63 43.58
C ARG A 570 -3.60 -19.00 43.11
N LEU A 571 -3.36 -19.89 44.07
CA LEU A 571 -3.07 -21.31 43.80
C LEU A 571 -4.35 -22.13 43.59
N PRO A 572 -4.30 -23.18 42.77
CA PRO A 572 -5.47 -24.00 42.49
C PRO A 572 -5.88 -24.92 43.65
N ILE A 573 -5.09 -25.02 44.72
CA ILE A 573 -5.33 -25.89 45.89
C ILE A 573 -5.55 -25.03 47.13
N ILE A 574 -6.43 -25.47 48.05
CA ILE A 574 -6.60 -24.80 49.34
C ILE A 574 -5.31 -24.86 50.19
N PRO A 575 -5.00 -23.80 50.96
CA PRO A 575 -3.89 -23.84 51.92
C PRO A 575 -4.08 -24.96 52.95
N ARG A 576 -2.99 -25.61 53.36
CA ARG A 576 -3.03 -26.70 54.36
C ARG A 576 -3.48 -26.25 55.76
N PHE A 577 -3.49 -24.94 56.02
CA PHE A 577 -3.74 -24.38 57.34
C PHE A 577 -5.24 -24.50 57.71
N PRO A 578 -5.60 -25.06 58.88
CA PRO A 578 -6.99 -25.39 59.25
C PRO A 578 -7.98 -24.24 59.10
N PHE A 579 -7.60 -23.02 59.48
CA PHE A 579 -8.48 -21.83 59.37
C PHE A 579 -8.98 -21.55 57.95
N PHE A 580 -8.21 -21.90 56.92
CA PHE A 580 -8.69 -21.76 55.54
C PHE A 580 -9.70 -22.84 55.18
N ARG A 581 -9.60 -24.05 55.76
CA ARG A 581 -10.51 -25.16 55.44
C ARG A 581 -11.94 -24.85 55.85
N ASP A 582 -12.12 -24.22 57.01
CA ASP A 582 -13.46 -23.90 57.53
C ASP A 582 -14.22 -22.88 56.66
N ARG A 583 -13.51 -22.18 55.76
CA ARG A 583 -14.09 -21.29 54.76
C ARG A 583 -14.53 -22.00 53.48
N TYR A 584 -13.96 -23.16 53.17
CA TYR A 584 -14.20 -23.86 51.90
C TYR A 584 -15.11 -25.06 52.09
N GLU A 585 -16.24 -25.05 51.39
CA GLU A 585 -17.21 -26.15 51.40
C GLU A 585 -17.16 -26.93 50.08
N PRO A 586 -17.43 -28.25 50.08
CA PRO A 586 -17.59 -29.01 48.84
C PRO A 586 -18.69 -28.41 47.96
N ILE A 587 -18.41 -28.23 46.66
CA ILE A 587 -19.42 -27.70 45.73
C ILE A 587 -20.69 -28.58 45.73
N LEU A 588 -21.85 -27.94 45.90
CA LEU A 588 -23.14 -28.62 46.06
C LEU A 588 -23.72 -29.13 44.75
N TRP A 589 -23.18 -30.22 44.26
CA TRP A 589 -23.38 -30.64 42.89
C TRP A 589 -24.81 -31.15 42.56
N GLU A 590 -25.69 -31.30 43.55
CA GLU A 590 -27.05 -31.87 43.37
C GLU A 590 -28.08 -30.81 42.98
N ARG A 591 -27.71 -29.52 43.09
CA ARG A 591 -28.60 -28.41 42.79
C ARG A 591 -28.59 -28.06 41.31
N LYS A 592 -29.71 -27.51 40.83
CA LYS A 592 -29.84 -26.94 39.49
C LYS A 592 -28.78 -25.84 39.28
N TRP A 593 -28.20 -25.76 38.08
CA TRP A 593 -27.16 -24.80 37.68
C TRP A 593 -25.75 -24.97 38.26
N ASN A 594 -25.53 -25.88 39.22
CA ASN A 594 -24.19 -26.03 39.82
C ASN A 594 -23.15 -26.68 38.89
N TRP A 595 -23.55 -27.09 37.69
CA TRP A 595 -22.64 -27.39 36.61
C TRP A 595 -21.84 -26.18 36.10
N LEU A 596 -22.32 -24.95 36.35
CA LEU A 596 -21.57 -23.73 36.04
C LEU A 596 -20.29 -23.58 36.88
N ASN A 597 -20.20 -24.27 38.02
CA ASN A 597 -19.00 -24.26 38.87
C ASN A 597 -17.76 -24.80 38.13
N TYR A 598 -17.93 -25.71 37.16
CA TYR A 598 -16.80 -26.17 36.34
C TYR A 598 -16.30 -25.10 35.37
N TYR A 599 -17.22 -24.29 34.83
CA TYR A 599 -16.86 -23.12 34.03
C TYR A 599 -16.17 -22.04 34.84
N ASP A 600 -16.68 -21.74 36.04
CA ASP A 600 -16.08 -20.77 36.93
C ASP A 600 -14.69 -21.25 37.42
N LEU A 601 -14.51 -22.54 37.73
CA LEU A 601 -13.19 -23.13 37.99
C LEU A 601 -12.22 -22.97 36.81
N SER A 602 -12.68 -23.30 35.60
CA SER A 602 -11.87 -23.21 34.38
C SER A 602 -11.49 -21.75 34.06
N LEU A 603 -12.45 -20.82 34.20
CA LEU A 603 -12.26 -19.38 34.06
C LEU A 603 -11.24 -18.86 35.09
N ASN A 604 -11.41 -19.24 36.37
CA ASN A 604 -10.49 -18.90 37.45
C ASN A 604 -9.05 -19.37 37.17
N ASN A 605 -8.90 -20.59 36.67
CA ASN A 605 -7.60 -21.16 36.39
C ASN A 605 -6.93 -20.53 35.18
N LEU A 606 -7.69 -20.14 34.15
CA LEU A 606 -7.14 -19.53 32.95
C LEU A 606 -6.91 -18.02 33.09
N LEU A 607 -7.93 -17.27 33.53
CA LEU A 607 -7.95 -15.80 33.57
C LEU A 607 -7.59 -15.20 34.93
N LYS A 608 -7.50 -16.03 35.99
CA LYS A 608 -7.24 -15.58 37.37
C LYS A 608 -8.27 -14.57 37.87
N PHE A 609 -9.50 -14.63 37.38
CA PHE A 609 -10.65 -13.94 37.95
C PHE A 609 -11.92 -14.77 37.74
N GLY A 610 -12.94 -14.54 38.56
CA GLY A 610 -14.24 -15.19 38.44
C GLY A 610 -15.20 -14.80 39.55
N PHE A 611 -16.32 -15.52 39.65
CA PHE A 611 -17.43 -15.16 40.54
C PHE A 611 -17.37 -15.89 41.88
N ASN A 612 -16.84 -17.11 41.90
CA ASN A 612 -16.59 -17.88 43.11
C ASN A 612 -15.13 -18.36 43.16
N ASP A 613 -14.57 -18.47 44.36
CA ASP A 613 -13.22 -18.99 44.56
C ASP A 613 -13.25 -20.53 44.66
N ILE A 614 -13.29 -21.22 43.51
CA ILE A 614 -13.43 -22.70 43.45
C ILE A 614 -12.07 -23.41 43.36
N ARG A 615 -11.62 -24.10 44.41
CA ARG A 615 -10.29 -24.73 44.52
C ARG A 615 -10.37 -26.25 44.56
N LEU A 616 -9.21 -26.90 44.44
CA LEU A 616 -9.03 -28.29 44.80
C LEU A 616 -8.93 -28.47 46.31
N ARG A 617 -9.59 -29.53 46.82
CA ARG A 617 -9.43 -29.97 48.21
C ARG A 617 -8.01 -30.48 48.48
N ASP A 618 -7.56 -30.38 49.72
CA ASP A 618 -6.20 -30.79 50.13
C ASP A 618 -6.09 -32.25 50.61
N ARG A 619 -7.22 -32.97 50.71
CA ARG A 619 -7.30 -34.37 51.16
C ARG A 619 -7.93 -35.27 50.10
N ASP A 620 -7.45 -36.50 50.04
CA ASP A 620 -8.10 -37.61 49.31
C ASP A 620 -8.33 -37.30 47.83
N LEU A 621 -7.42 -36.52 47.25
CA LEU A 621 -7.44 -36.08 45.86
C LEU A 621 -6.40 -36.90 45.09
N PRO A 622 -6.78 -37.63 44.02
CA PRO A 622 -5.80 -38.29 43.18
C PRO A 622 -4.82 -37.25 42.62
N GLY A 623 -3.52 -37.50 42.77
CA GLY A 623 -2.48 -36.57 42.32
C GLY A 623 -2.62 -36.18 40.85
N ILE A 624 -3.14 -37.08 40.00
CA ILE A 624 -3.41 -36.82 38.58
C ILE A 624 -4.45 -35.70 38.38
N VAL A 625 -5.49 -35.64 39.22
CA VAL A 625 -6.50 -34.57 39.16
C VAL A 625 -5.86 -33.23 39.54
N ALA A 626 -5.00 -33.23 40.56
CA ALA A 626 -4.21 -32.05 40.90
C ALA A 626 -3.32 -31.62 39.73
N THR A 627 -2.63 -32.57 39.08
CA THR A 627 -1.79 -32.30 37.91
C THR A 627 -2.58 -31.69 36.74
N LEU A 628 -3.81 -32.15 36.48
CA LEU A 628 -4.68 -31.59 35.44
C LEU A 628 -5.05 -30.13 35.70
N VAL A 629 -5.40 -29.80 36.94
CA VAL A 629 -5.74 -28.42 37.33
C VAL A 629 -4.51 -27.52 37.30
N TRP A 630 -3.36 -28.01 37.79
CA TRP A 630 -2.08 -27.30 37.69
C TRP A 630 -1.65 -27.07 36.25
N TYR A 631 -1.91 -28.03 35.36
CA TYR A 631 -1.63 -27.89 33.92
C TYR A 631 -2.41 -26.72 33.32
N GLN A 632 -3.74 -26.66 33.52
CA GLN A 632 -4.52 -25.51 33.06
C GLN A 632 -4.09 -24.21 33.74
N TRP A 633 -3.78 -24.25 35.04
CA TRP A 633 -3.34 -23.07 35.78
C TRP A 633 -2.05 -22.47 35.19
N ALA A 634 -1.09 -23.32 34.78
CA ALA A 634 0.14 -22.91 34.12
C ALA A 634 -0.13 -22.35 32.71
N LEU A 635 -1.02 -22.99 31.93
CA LEU A 635 -1.50 -22.44 30.66
C LEU A 635 -2.15 -21.06 30.85
N GLY A 636 -2.88 -20.86 31.96
CA GLY A 636 -3.47 -19.57 32.30
C GLY A 636 -2.45 -18.46 32.49
N VAL A 637 -1.27 -18.75 33.08
CA VAL A 637 -0.19 -17.76 33.19
C VAL A 637 0.29 -17.34 31.79
N LEU A 638 0.54 -18.29 30.90
CA LEU A 638 0.93 -18.00 29.52
C LEU A 638 -0.15 -17.24 28.76
N TYR A 639 -1.41 -17.61 28.94
CA TYR A 639 -2.56 -16.95 28.33
C TYR A 639 -2.69 -15.50 28.80
N ILE A 640 -2.51 -15.21 30.10
CA ILE A 640 -2.57 -13.84 30.62
C ILE A 640 -1.43 -12.99 30.06
N ILE A 641 -0.22 -13.54 29.97
CA ILE A 641 0.90 -12.84 29.32
C ILE A 641 0.52 -12.45 27.90
N LEU A 642 -0.01 -13.40 27.12
CA LEU A 642 -0.49 -13.16 25.75
C LEU A 642 -1.62 -12.11 25.71
N LEU A 643 -2.60 -12.21 26.61
CA LEU A 643 -3.75 -11.32 26.70
C LEU A 643 -3.33 -9.89 27.03
N LEU A 644 -2.53 -9.70 28.09
CA LEU A 644 -2.03 -8.37 28.50
C LEU A 644 -1.15 -7.76 27.41
N TRP A 645 -0.27 -8.57 26.81
CA TRP A 645 0.55 -8.13 25.70
C TRP A 645 -0.29 -7.71 24.48
N THR A 646 -1.38 -8.44 24.20
CA THR A 646 -2.31 -8.10 23.11
C THR A 646 -3.08 -6.81 23.42
N LEU A 647 -3.65 -6.70 24.61
CA LEU A 647 -4.36 -5.52 25.09
C LEU A 647 -3.49 -4.27 25.01
N SER A 648 -2.21 -4.40 25.38
CA SER A 648 -1.23 -3.31 25.29
C SER A 648 -1.12 -2.75 23.85
N ARG A 649 -1.20 -3.62 22.83
CA ARG A 649 -1.04 -3.25 21.42
C ARG A 649 -2.34 -2.83 20.73
N THR A 650 -3.48 -3.33 21.20
CA THR A 650 -4.79 -3.05 20.58
C THR A 650 -5.50 -1.85 21.19
N ILE A 651 -5.23 -1.52 22.46
CA ILE A 651 -5.88 -0.41 23.17
C ILE A 651 -4.90 0.77 23.27
N PRO A 652 -5.19 1.92 22.64
CA PRO A 652 -4.41 3.14 22.82
C PRO A 652 -4.27 3.51 24.30
N GLY A 653 -3.08 3.93 24.72
CA GLY A 653 -2.82 4.38 26.10
C GLY A 653 -2.61 3.27 27.14
N LEU A 654 -3.08 2.04 26.91
CA LEU A 654 -2.90 0.95 27.89
C LEU A 654 -1.44 0.50 28.02
N ASN A 655 -0.64 0.66 26.97
CA ASN A 655 0.82 0.47 27.02
C ASN A 655 1.47 1.30 28.15
N LEU A 656 0.98 2.52 28.38
CA LEU A 656 1.55 3.37 29.41
C LEU A 656 1.30 2.77 30.80
N LEU A 657 0.19 2.06 31.04
CA LEU A 657 -0.12 1.48 32.34
C LEU A 657 0.57 0.13 32.60
N ILE A 658 0.92 -0.63 31.55
CA ILE A 658 1.43 -2.01 31.67
C ILE A 658 2.98 -2.07 31.72
N TYR A 659 3.69 -1.07 31.18
CA TYR A 659 5.16 -1.07 31.08
C TYR A 659 5.87 -0.18 32.13
N PHE A 660 5.19 0.21 33.22
CA PHE A 660 5.83 0.87 34.36
C PHE A 660 6.48 -0.11 35.34
#